data_AF-A0A937K6M5-F1
#
_entry.id   AF-A0A937K6M5-F1
#
_cell.length_a   1.000
_cell.length_b   1.000
_cell.length_c   1.000
_cell.angle_alpha   90.00
_cell.angle_beta   90.00
_cell.angle_gamma   90.00
#
_symmetry.space_group_name_H-M   'P 1'
#
loop_
_entity.id
_entity.type
_entity.pdbx_description
1 polymer ?
#
loop_
_entity_poly.entity_id
_entity_poly.type
_entity_poly.pdbx_seq_one_letter_code
_entity_poly.pdbx_strand_id
1 'polypeptide(L)'
;MNSKSSYLHSIGKSLMLPVAVMPLAGILLRLGVYFNNKIVLTSGDVIFSYLPLIFAVAIAVGLSKDNNGSAGVASVMGYLVMTNVAKAINETFDMKVLAGIIIGIISAEVYNRFSERELPLWLNFFGGKRLVVIITFSSSFIFGIILGYAWPLFQSNLISLANWIYGAGALGDFVYGFLNRLLIPFGLHHVINTQIWTMLGEYNGVKGDLNRFFAGDPNAGAFMTGFFPVMLFGLPSACLAMLAAAKKENRKYVGGAFIAVALTSFLTGITEPVEFLFMFLAPILFVVHALLTGISLVIVNLLGIRNGFTFSAGLVDYLVNLGIAEKPILLIIVGIIFGIIYFVIFYFLIIKLDLKTPGREDDLGFVTILSKSISDVSKIATRISKGDLTVEIDEKMIEQSGEVGNLANSFNDMIANLHKFANHLKEVSLEIETSSVNLSDITGKVASTSEAISGAVENISNGAVEQATDTQKGATEVSTLGDIIEKDQEYLKSLNIESKNVVSVVVKGNELIEALNEKATETEKAVETISKDIEKTFNGVNKIKEVSNFIASISEQTNLLALNASIEAARAGEAGRGFAVVADEIRKLSEASKQSTDEIDKAVNQLMKDAESSVKVSEDLVKIMDVQNISVSETSSQFEEISKSINEISSIINEMNKSGQVMERAKSRIMDVMSNLSAIAEENAASTEETRASVEEETQAINEVSRMSDQLSDLASKIKEISEFFKVK
;
A
#
# COMPACT_ATOMS: atom_id res chain seq x y z
N MET A 1 -31.19 50.65 28.70
CA MET A 1 -31.60 50.35 27.30
C MET A 1 -32.10 48.92 27.23
N ASN A 2 -33.25 48.65 26.60
CA ASN A 2 -33.84 47.31 26.47
C ASN A 2 -32.87 46.31 25.82
N SER A 3 -32.79 45.07 26.32
CA SER A 3 -31.81 44.04 25.90
C SER A 3 -31.75 43.77 24.39
N LYS A 4 -32.87 43.96 23.67
CA LYS A 4 -32.92 43.82 22.20
C LYS A 4 -32.09 44.87 21.46
N SER A 5 -31.96 46.10 21.98
CA SER A 5 -31.16 47.16 21.37
C SER A 5 -29.65 46.88 21.46
N SER A 6 -29.22 46.17 22.50
CA SER A 6 -27.82 45.78 22.69
C SER A 6 -27.40 44.66 21.74
N TYR A 7 -28.28 43.67 21.50
CA TYR A 7 -27.99 42.56 20.59
C TYR A 7 -27.88 43.00 19.12
N LEU A 8 -28.79 43.86 18.65
CA LEU A 8 -28.72 44.47 17.32
C LEU A 8 -27.46 45.32 17.12
N HIS A 9 -27.02 46.02 18.16
CA HIS A 9 -25.78 46.77 18.15
C HIS A 9 -24.54 45.86 18.08
N SER A 10 -24.53 44.74 18.80
CA SER A 10 -23.45 43.74 18.74
C SER A 10 -23.34 43.08 17.37
N ILE A 11 -24.47 42.78 16.71
CA ILE A 11 -24.47 42.33 15.31
C ILE A 11 -23.82 43.42 14.44
N GLY A 12 -24.30 44.66 14.51
CA GLY A 12 -23.75 45.78 13.74
C GLY A 12 -22.23 45.96 13.90
N LYS A 13 -21.72 45.81 15.13
CA LYS A 13 -20.28 45.88 15.42
C LYS A 13 -19.50 44.70 14.82
N SER A 14 -20.07 43.50 14.85
CA SER A 14 -19.47 42.29 14.29
C SER A 14 -19.36 42.35 12.76
N LEU A 15 -20.29 43.07 12.10
CA LEU A 15 -20.26 43.29 10.65
C LEU A 15 -19.18 44.29 10.20
N MET A 16 -18.57 45.06 11.10
CA MET A 16 -17.56 46.06 10.73
C MET A 16 -16.22 45.46 10.31
N LEU A 17 -15.86 44.27 10.83
CA LEU A 17 -14.57 43.65 10.55
C LEU A 17 -14.42 43.20 9.07
N PRO A 18 -15.41 42.51 8.45
CA PRO A 18 -15.41 42.24 7.01
C PRO A 18 -15.40 43.53 6.17
N VAL A 19 -16.14 44.54 6.63
CA VAL A 19 -16.33 45.81 5.91
C VAL A 19 -15.03 46.60 5.82
N ALA A 20 -14.13 46.48 6.80
CA ALA A 20 -12.87 47.23 6.83
C ALA A 20 -11.91 46.91 5.66
N VAL A 21 -11.99 45.70 5.08
CA VAL A 21 -11.13 45.28 3.96
C VAL A 21 -11.73 45.62 2.59
N MET A 22 -13.05 45.83 2.53
CA MET A 22 -13.76 46.10 1.28
C MET A 22 -13.25 47.34 0.51
N PRO A 23 -12.84 48.46 1.13
CA PRO A 23 -12.30 49.62 0.41
C PRO A 23 -11.05 49.29 -0.40
N LEU A 24 -10.11 48.55 0.20
CA LEU A 24 -8.90 48.14 -0.49
C LEU A 24 -9.23 47.15 -1.63
N ALA A 25 -10.11 46.19 -1.37
CA ALA A 25 -10.56 45.22 -2.37
C ALA A 25 -11.26 45.89 -3.56
N GLY A 26 -12.12 46.87 -3.29
CA GLY A 26 -12.81 47.66 -4.30
C GLY A 26 -11.84 48.49 -5.15
N ILE A 27 -10.84 49.14 -4.54
CA ILE A 27 -9.80 49.86 -5.27
C ILE A 27 -9.01 48.92 -6.19
N LEU A 28 -8.58 47.76 -5.68
CA LEU A 28 -7.83 46.77 -6.46
C LEU A 28 -8.65 46.25 -7.64
N LEU A 29 -9.92 45.91 -7.43
CA LEU A 29 -10.81 45.46 -8.50
C LEU A 29 -10.86 46.48 -9.65
N ARG A 30 -10.88 47.79 -9.32
CA ARG A 30 -10.95 48.88 -10.30
C ARG A 30 -9.65 49.21 -10.99
N LEU A 31 -8.55 49.24 -10.26
CA LEU A 31 -7.22 49.34 -10.88
C LEU A 31 -6.97 48.15 -11.81
N GLY A 32 -7.45 46.96 -11.45
CA GLY A 32 -7.41 45.78 -12.29
C GLY A 32 -8.16 45.94 -13.61
N VAL A 33 -9.39 46.45 -13.59
CA VAL A 33 -10.15 46.74 -14.82
C VAL A 33 -9.45 47.83 -15.65
N TYR A 34 -9.04 48.94 -15.03
CA TYR A 34 -8.45 50.08 -15.72
C TYR A 34 -7.11 49.75 -16.40
N PHE A 35 -6.22 49.04 -15.70
CA PHE A 35 -4.94 48.59 -16.26
C PHE A 35 -5.05 47.30 -17.07
N ASN A 36 -6.26 46.77 -17.26
CA ASN A 36 -6.53 45.46 -17.86
C ASN A 36 -5.63 44.34 -17.26
N ASN A 37 -5.41 44.40 -15.94
CA ASN A 37 -4.50 43.52 -15.22
C ASN A 37 -5.30 42.49 -14.41
N LYS A 38 -5.30 41.26 -14.91
CA LYS A 38 -6.02 40.12 -14.30
C LYS A 38 -5.58 39.83 -12.87
N ILE A 39 -4.31 40.05 -12.50
CA ILE A 39 -3.80 39.78 -11.15
C ILE A 39 -4.47 40.74 -10.16
N VAL A 40 -4.39 42.04 -10.44
CA VAL A 40 -4.96 43.09 -9.57
C VAL A 40 -6.48 42.93 -9.48
N LEU A 41 -7.13 42.60 -10.61
CA LEU A 41 -8.57 42.33 -10.67
C LEU A 41 -8.95 41.13 -9.80
N THR A 42 -8.23 40.01 -9.92
CA THR A 42 -8.50 38.80 -9.12
C THR A 42 -8.25 39.04 -7.63
N SER A 43 -7.19 39.78 -7.28
CA SER A 43 -6.88 40.12 -5.88
C SER A 43 -7.99 40.96 -5.23
N GLY A 44 -8.62 41.87 -5.97
CA GLY A 44 -9.78 42.61 -5.50
C GLY A 44 -11.04 41.75 -5.38
N ASP A 45 -11.28 40.87 -6.36
CA ASP A 45 -12.51 40.05 -6.42
C ASP A 45 -12.60 39.01 -5.29
N VAL A 46 -11.47 38.45 -4.84
CA VAL A 46 -11.44 37.40 -3.80
C VAL A 46 -12.23 37.78 -2.54
N ILE A 47 -12.11 39.03 -2.07
CA ILE A 47 -12.83 39.47 -0.86
C ILE A 47 -14.35 39.48 -1.08
N PHE A 48 -14.81 39.81 -2.29
CA PHE A 48 -16.23 39.81 -2.64
C PHE A 48 -16.77 38.41 -2.92
N SER A 49 -15.98 37.57 -3.58
CA SER A 49 -16.31 36.17 -3.87
C SER A 49 -16.51 35.34 -2.60
N TYR A 50 -15.76 35.62 -1.54
CA TYR A 50 -15.90 34.95 -0.24
C TYR A 50 -16.67 35.76 0.81
N LEU A 51 -17.32 36.86 0.42
CA LEU A 51 -17.98 37.78 1.35
C LEU A 51 -18.98 37.07 2.29
N PRO A 52 -19.87 36.17 1.83
CA PRO A 52 -20.77 35.46 2.75
C PRO A 52 -20.04 34.65 3.83
N LEU A 53 -18.92 34.01 3.46
CA LEU A 53 -18.12 33.22 4.40
C LEU A 53 -17.40 34.11 5.40
N ILE A 54 -16.84 35.25 4.95
CA ILE A 54 -16.20 36.25 5.83
C ILE A 54 -17.22 36.79 6.85
N PHE A 55 -18.46 37.06 6.41
CA PHE A 55 -19.54 37.48 7.30
C PHE A 55 -19.93 36.37 8.30
N ALA A 56 -19.98 35.11 7.87
CA ALA A 56 -20.24 33.98 8.78
C ALA A 56 -19.25 33.95 9.95
N VAL A 57 -17.96 34.06 9.63
CA VAL A 57 -16.88 34.04 10.62
C VAL A 57 -16.94 35.26 11.54
N ALA A 58 -17.06 36.46 10.96
CA ALA A 58 -17.03 37.69 11.75
C ALA A 58 -18.21 37.79 12.72
N ILE A 59 -19.40 37.35 12.31
CA ILE A 59 -20.58 37.32 13.18
C ILE A 59 -20.46 36.21 14.21
N ALA A 60 -19.99 35.02 13.83
CA ALA A 60 -19.82 33.91 14.77
C ALA A 60 -18.83 34.26 15.90
N VAL A 61 -17.71 34.87 15.54
CA VAL A 61 -16.71 35.35 16.50
C VAL A 61 -17.28 36.52 17.29
N GLY A 62 -17.77 37.57 16.64
CA GLY A 62 -18.21 38.80 17.30
C GLY A 62 -19.44 38.67 18.21
N LEU A 63 -20.27 37.65 18.01
CA LEU A 63 -21.40 37.31 18.89
C LEU A 63 -21.09 36.21 19.91
N SER A 64 -19.92 35.57 19.82
CA SER A 64 -19.50 34.59 20.83
C SER A 64 -19.09 35.30 22.13
N LYS A 65 -19.39 34.67 23.28
CA LYS A 65 -19.24 35.23 24.63
C LYS A 65 -17.82 35.70 24.98
N ASP A 66 -16.81 35.14 24.32
CA ASP A 66 -15.38 35.41 24.51
C ASP A 66 -14.65 35.73 23.17
N ASN A 67 -15.37 36.06 22.10
CA ASN A 67 -14.82 36.28 20.76
C ASN A 67 -13.91 35.12 20.27
N ASN A 68 -14.32 33.87 20.51
CA ASN A 68 -13.47 32.72 20.26
C ASN A 68 -13.42 32.31 18.78
N GLY A 69 -12.21 32.05 18.29
CA GLY A 69 -11.99 31.57 16.92
C GLY A 69 -12.67 30.23 16.60
N SER A 70 -12.94 29.39 17.60
CA SER A 70 -13.65 28.12 17.37
C SER A 70 -15.11 28.30 16.95
N ALA A 71 -15.79 29.37 17.36
CA ALA A 71 -17.10 29.75 16.80
C ALA A 71 -16.98 30.15 15.33
N GLY A 72 -15.90 30.85 14.97
CA GLY A 72 -15.54 31.16 13.58
C GLY A 72 -15.36 29.89 12.75
N VAL A 73 -14.54 28.95 13.22
CA VAL A 73 -14.29 27.66 12.55
C VAL A 73 -15.57 26.84 12.39
N ALA A 74 -16.42 26.77 13.43
CA ALA A 74 -17.73 26.12 13.35
C ALA A 74 -18.66 26.78 12.31
N SER A 75 -18.61 28.11 12.15
CA SER A 75 -19.42 28.83 11.16
C SER A 75 -18.95 28.59 9.72
N VAL A 76 -17.65 28.41 9.49
CA VAL A 76 -17.11 28.04 8.17
C VAL A 76 -17.66 26.69 7.74
N MET A 77 -17.53 25.69 8.61
CA MET A 77 -18.05 24.35 8.35
C MET A 77 -19.57 24.38 8.16
N GLY A 78 -20.28 25.08 9.05
CA GLY A 78 -21.73 25.24 8.93
C GLY A 78 -22.14 25.89 7.62
N TYR A 79 -21.45 26.95 7.19
CA TYR A 79 -21.74 27.67 5.94
C TYR A 79 -21.60 26.74 4.74
N LEU A 80 -20.47 26.02 4.67
CA LEU A 80 -20.19 25.09 3.59
C LEU A 80 -21.22 23.95 3.56
N VAL A 81 -21.60 23.39 4.71
CA VAL A 81 -22.60 22.32 4.78
C VAL A 81 -23.97 22.82 4.35
N MET A 82 -24.46 23.90 4.94
CA MET A 82 -25.78 24.46 4.62
C MET A 82 -25.90 24.81 3.13
N THR A 83 -24.89 25.48 2.57
CA THR A 83 -24.92 25.91 1.17
C THR A 83 -24.81 24.74 0.19
N ASN A 84 -23.93 23.77 0.44
CA ASN A 84 -23.81 22.60 -0.45
C ASN A 84 -25.02 21.67 -0.36
N VAL A 85 -25.60 21.46 0.83
CA VAL A 85 -26.83 20.68 1.00
C VAL A 85 -28.01 21.37 0.31
N ALA A 86 -28.15 22.68 0.48
CA ALA A 86 -29.21 23.43 -0.20
C ALA A 86 -29.03 23.42 -1.74
N LYS A 87 -27.79 23.51 -2.22
CA LYS A 87 -27.46 23.39 -3.66
C LYS A 87 -27.72 22.00 -4.23
N ALA A 88 -27.55 20.95 -3.44
CA ALA A 88 -27.90 19.59 -3.85
C ALA A 88 -29.41 19.40 -4.09
N ILE A 89 -30.25 20.21 -3.43
CA ILE A 89 -31.71 20.21 -3.63
C ILE A 89 -32.11 21.19 -4.75
N ASN A 90 -31.49 22.37 -4.78
CA ASN A 90 -31.70 23.38 -5.80
C ASN A 90 -30.35 23.97 -6.24
N GLU A 91 -29.87 23.58 -7.42
CA GLU A 91 -28.56 24.02 -7.96
C GLU A 91 -28.45 25.54 -8.08
N THR A 92 -29.58 26.25 -8.22
CA THR A 92 -29.62 27.72 -8.31
C THR A 92 -29.68 28.42 -6.96
N PHE A 93 -29.53 27.68 -5.85
CA PHE A 93 -29.56 28.23 -4.51
C PHE A 93 -28.41 29.22 -4.27
N ASP A 94 -28.78 30.48 -4.07
CA ASP A 94 -27.85 31.54 -3.71
C ASP A 94 -28.52 32.57 -2.79
N MET A 95 -28.19 32.47 -1.49
CA MET A 95 -28.62 33.43 -0.46
C MET A 95 -27.60 34.56 -0.24
N LYS A 96 -26.46 34.55 -0.96
CA LYS A 96 -25.36 35.51 -0.78
C LYS A 96 -25.02 35.70 0.71
N VAL A 97 -24.81 36.94 1.13
CA VAL A 97 -24.39 37.33 2.49
C VAL A 97 -25.39 36.88 3.56
N LEU A 98 -26.68 36.73 3.23
CA LEU A 98 -27.69 36.28 4.20
C LEU A 98 -27.40 34.87 4.72
N ALA A 99 -26.91 33.95 3.88
CA ALA A 99 -26.49 32.62 4.33
C ALA A 99 -25.35 32.71 5.36
N GLY A 100 -24.41 33.63 5.13
CA GLY A 100 -23.33 33.92 6.07
C GLY A 100 -23.84 34.45 7.41
N ILE A 101 -24.76 35.41 7.37
CA ILE A 101 -25.35 35.99 8.59
C ILE A 101 -26.08 34.93 9.42
N ILE A 102 -26.95 34.14 8.79
CA ILE A 102 -27.73 33.10 9.49
C ILE A 102 -26.81 32.12 10.18
N ILE A 103 -25.81 31.61 9.46
CA ILE A 103 -24.93 30.59 10.02
C ILE A 103 -23.93 31.14 11.03
N GLY A 104 -23.51 32.40 10.88
CA GLY A 104 -22.72 33.11 11.87
C GLY A 104 -23.47 33.22 13.21
N ILE A 105 -24.75 33.60 13.17
CA ILE A 105 -25.62 33.66 14.35
C ILE A 105 -25.81 32.26 14.96
N ILE A 106 -26.15 31.25 14.15
CA ILE A 106 -26.32 29.87 14.63
C ILE A 106 -25.05 29.38 15.33
N SER A 107 -23.89 29.58 14.71
CA SER A 107 -22.61 29.16 15.27
C SER A 107 -22.31 29.88 16.59
N ALA A 108 -22.54 31.19 16.66
CA ALA A 108 -22.36 31.95 17.90
C ALA A 108 -23.28 31.46 19.03
N GLU A 109 -24.56 31.23 18.75
CA GLU A 109 -25.52 30.75 19.75
C GLU A 109 -25.22 29.33 20.22
N VAL A 110 -24.81 28.44 19.30
CA VAL A 110 -24.35 27.09 19.66
C VAL A 110 -23.08 27.16 20.49
N TYR A 111 -22.13 28.02 20.12
CA TYR A 111 -20.91 28.22 20.89
C TYR A 111 -21.22 28.70 22.31
N ASN A 112 -22.02 29.76 22.44
CA ASN A 112 -22.40 30.35 23.72
C ASN A 112 -23.07 29.35 24.66
N ARG A 113 -23.77 28.36 24.10
CA ARG A 113 -24.51 27.36 24.86
C ARG A 113 -23.75 26.06 25.15
N PHE A 114 -22.83 25.65 24.28
CA PHE A 114 -22.23 24.30 24.31
C PHE A 114 -20.71 24.25 24.44
N SER A 115 -20.00 25.38 24.36
CA SER A 115 -18.51 25.39 24.34
C SER A 115 -17.83 24.87 25.61
N GLU A 116 -18.54 24.84 26.73
CA GLU A 116 -18.07 24.37 28.04
C GLU A 116 -18.78 23.09 28.50
N ARG A 117 -19.57 22.43 27.63
CA ARG A 117 -20.27 21.20 28.01
C ARG A 117 -19.39 19.97 27.88
N GLU A 118 -19.28 19.22 28.97
CA GLU A 118 -18.63 17.91 28.99
C GLU A 118 -19.60 16.79 28.59
N LEU A 119 -19.07 15.71 28.00
CA LEU A 119 -19.82 14.53 27.59
C LEU A 119 -19.42 13.31 28.45
N PRO A 120 -20.22 12.24 28.48
CA PRO A 120 -19.86 11.00 29.17
C PRO A 120 -18.49 10.47 28.71
N LEU A 121 -17.80 9.72 29.58
CA LEU A 121 -16.39 9.34 29.41
C LEU A 121 -16.05 8.74 28.03
N TRP A 122 -16.94 7.94 27.44
CA TRP A 122 -16.77 7.32 26.12
C TRP A 122 -16.94 8.29 24.94
N LEU A 123 -17.57 9.46 25.13
CA LEU A 123 -17.71 10.55 24.15
C LEU A 123 -16.91 11.79 24.50
N ASN A 124 -16.13 11.78 25.59
CA ASN A 124 -15.51 13.01 26.10
C ASN A 124 -14.55 13.66 25.10
N PHE A 125 -13.99 12.88 24.17
CA PHE A 125 -13.21 13.39 23.03
C PHE A 125 -13.97 14.46 22.20
N PHE A 126 -15.29 14.40 22.15
CA PHE A 126 -16.16 15.31 21.42
C PHE A 126 -16.73 16.46 22.28
N GLY A 127 -16.33 16.57 23.55
CA GLY A 127 -16.81 17.61 24.47
C GLY A 127 -16.28 19.03 24.19
N GLY A 128 -16.87 20.01 24.87
CA GLY A 128 -16.46 21.41 24.84
C GLY A 128 -16.53 22.05 23.46
N LYS A 129 -15.46 22.72 23.04
CA LYS A 129 -15.41 23.46 21.75
C LYS A 129 -15.57 22.54 20.53
N ARG A 130 -15.22 21.25 20.63
CA ARG A 130 -15.44 20.27 19.56
C ARG A 130 -16.93 19.95 19.38
N LEU A 131 -17.69 19.94 20.48
CA LEU A 131 -19.13 19.75 20.46
C LEU A 131 -19.84 20.87 19.67
N VAL A 132 -19.33 22.10 19.79
CA VAL A 132 -19.86 23.26 19.06
C VAL A 132 -19.78 23.04 17.55
N VAL A 133 -18.65 22.54 17.06
CA VAL A 133 -18.47 22.22 15.63
C VAL A 133 -19.49 21.18 15.19
N ILE A 134 -19.66 20.10 15.96
CA ILE A 134 -20.57 18.99 15.63
C ILE A 134 -22.02 19.43 15.61
N ILE A 135 -22.45 20.20 16.62
CA ILE A 135 -23.82 20.69 16.71
C ILE A 135 -24.09 21.69 15.59
N THR A 136 -23.15 22.59 15.32
CA THR A 136 -23.27 23.58 14.23
C THR A 136 -23.34 22.89 12.87
N PHE A 137 -22.51 21.87 12.63
CA PHE A 137 -22.60 21.03 11.43
C PHE A 137 -24.01 20.40 11.28
N SER A 138 -24.50 19.77 12.36
CA SER A 138 -25.78 19.06 12.35
C SER A 138 -26.97 20.01 12.15
N SER A 139 -26.96 21.17 12.81
CA SER A 139 -27.99 22.19 12.60
C SER A 139 -27.93 22.77 11.19
N SER A 140 -26.73 23.03 10.67
CA SER A 140 -26.51 23.54 9.30
C SER A 140 -27.01 22.58 8.23
N PHE A 141 -26.85 21.27 8.44
CA PHE A 141 -27.39 20.24 7.57
C PHE A 141 -28.92 20.32 7.49
N ILE A 142 -29.59 20.38 8.65
CA ILE A 142 -31.06 20.50 8.73
C ILE A 142 -31.54 21.81 8.07
N PHE A 143 -30.88 22.92 8.38
CA PHE A 143 -31.19 24.21 7.76
C PHE A 143 -30.96 24.19 6.24
N GLY A 144 -29.91 23.52 5.75
CA GLY A 144 -29.65 23.34 4.33
C GLY A 144 -30.78 22.62 3.61
N ILE A 145 -31.35 21.57 4.23
CA ILE A 145 -32.52 20.86 3.66
C ILE A 145 -33.74 21.78 3.59
N ILE A 146 -34.06 22.45 4.70
CA ILE A 146 -35.23 23.34 4.79
C ILE A 146 -35.11 24.48 3.77
N LEU A 147 -33.95 25.14 3.73
CA LEU A 147 -33.70 26.27 2.83
C LEU A 147 -33.61 25.82 1.37
N GLY A 148 -33.11 24.62 1.07
CA GLY A 148 -33.10 24.07 -0.29
C GLY A 148 -34.51 24.01 -0.90
N TYR A 149 -35.51 23.59 -0.13
CA TYR A 149 -36.91 23.56 -0.59
C TYR A 149 -37.66 24.88 -0.44
N ALA A 150 -37.38 25.65 0.61
CA ALA A 150 -38.11 26.89 0.89
C ALA A 150 -37.60 28.10 0.08
N TRP A 151 -36.31 28.15 -0.23
CA TRP A 151 -35.69 29.30 -0.92
C TRP A 151 -36.22 29.54 -2.34
N PRO A 152 -36.50 28.54 -3.19
CA PRO A 152 -37.12 28.77 -4.50
C PRO A 152 -38.40 29.62 -4.45
N LEU A 153 -39.25 29.39 -3.44
CA LEU A 153 -40.47 30.18 -3.23
C LEU A 153 -40.13 31.65 -2.97
N PHE A 154 -39.15 31.92 -2.11
CA PHE A 154 -38.70 33.28 -1.81
C PHE A 154 -38.00 33.94 -3.01
N GLN A 155 -37.13 33.20 -3.69
CA GLN A 155 -36.39 33.65 -4.86
C GLN A 155 -37.32 34.00 -6.03
N SER A 156 -38.37 33.21 -6.27
CA SER A 156 -39.37 33.50 -7.32
C SER A 156 -40.15 34.81 -7.06
N ASN A 157 -40.45 35.11 -5.79
CA ASN A 157 -41.08 36.37 -5.40
C ASN A 157 -40.14 37.57 -5.60
N LEU A 158 -38.84 37.42 -5.28
CA LEU A 158 -37.84 38.46 -5.52
C LEU A 158 -37.61 38.71 -7.02
N ILE A 159 -37.59 37.66 -7.84
CA ILE A 159 -37.49 37.78 -9.31
C ILE A 159 -38.72 38.52 -9.85
N SER A 160 -39.92 38.19 -9.36
CA SER A 160 -41.16 38.87 -9.74
C SER A 160 -41.13 40.35 -9.37
N LEU A 161 -40.63 40.69 -8.18
CA LEU A 161 -40.43 42.08 -7.75
C LEU A 161 -39.40 42.80 -8.62
N ALA A 162 -38.28 42.18 -8.96
CA ALA A 162 -37.25 42.76 -9.82
C ALA A 162 -37.77 43.03 -11.24
N ASN A 163 -38.54 42.11 -11.81
CA ASN A 163 -39.19 42.30 -13.12
C ASN A 163 -40.24 43.41 -13.08
N TRP A 164 -41.00 43.54 -11.98
CA TRP A 164 -41.94 44.64 -11.79
C TRP A 164 -41.22 45.99 -11.70
N ILE A 165 -40.12 46.06 -10.93
CA ILE A 165 -39.26 47.25 -10.82
C ILE A 165 -38.81 47.72 -12.22
N TYR A 166 -38.41 46.79 -13.09
CA TYR A 166 -37.99 47.13 -14.45
C TYR A 166 -39.09 47.76 -15.31
N GLY A 167 -40.31 47.23 -15.23
CA GLY A 167 -41.45 47.73 -16.01
C GLY A 167 -42.09 49.01 -15.46
N ALA A 168 -41.76 49.42 -14.23
CA ALA A 168 -42.42 50.52 -13.52
C ALA A 168 -41.83 51.92 -13.82
N GLY A 169 -40.82 52.03 -14.69
CA GLY A 169 -40.20 53.31 -15.08
C GLY A 169 -39.64 54.08 -13.87
N ALA A 170 -39.92 55.37 -13.76
CA ALA A 170 -39.46 56.20 -12.64
C ALA A 170 -39.91 55.67 -11.25
N LEU A 171 -41.07 55.02 -11.15
CA LEU A 171 -41.47 54.39 -9.89
C LEU A 171 -40.58 53.19 -9.56
N GLY A 172 -40.16 52.44 -10.58
CA GLY A 172 -39.21 51.35 -10.46
C GLY A 172 -37.84 51.81 -9.96
N ASP A 173 -37.30 52.87 -10.57
CA ASP A 173 -36.04 53.51 -10.17
C ASP A 173 -36.04 53.89 -8.68
N PHE A 174 -37.12 54.54 -8.24
CA PHE A 174 -37.31 54.92 -6.85
C PHE A 174 -37.36 53.70 -5.92
N VAL A 175 -38.24 52.73 -6.22
CA VAL A 175 -38.44 51.56 -5.36
C VAL A 175 -37.17 50.74 -5.26
N TYR A 176 -36.42 50.59 -6.35
CA TYR A 176 -35.14 49.92 -6.33
C TYR A 176 -34.13 50.64 -5.43
N GLY A 177 -33.90 51.94 -5.62
CA GLY A 177 -32.95 52.70 -4.79
C GLY A 177 -33.33 52.69 -3.30
N PHE A 178 -34.63 52.82 -3.00
CA PHE A 178 -35.17 52.77 -1.65
C PHE A 178 -34.98 51.40 -0.99
N LEU A 179 -35.42 50.31 -1.64
CA LEU A 179 -35.29 48.96 -1.10
C LEU A 179 -33.83 48.51 -1.01
N ASN A 180 -33.01 48.89 -1.99
CA ASN A 180 -31.59 48.57 -1.99
C ASN A 180 -30.91 49.06 -0.71
N ARG A 181 -31.19 50.29 -0.27
CA ARG A 181 -30.67 50.82 1.00
C ARG A 181 -31.30 50.13 2.20
N LEU A 182 -32.64 50.00 2.24
CA LEU A 182 -33.36 49.40 3.38
C LEU A 182 -32.92 47.96 3.70
N LEU A 183 -32.43 47.23 2.69
CA LEU A 183 -32.00 45.84 2.79
C LEU A 183 -30.51 45.66 3.15
N ILE A 184 -29.73 46.75 3.25
CA ILE A 184 -28.32 46.71 3.69
C ILE A 184 -28.14 46.01 5.04
N PRO A 185 -28.87 46.36 6.13
CA PRO A 185 -28.64 45.74 7.43
C PRO A 185 -28.92 44.22 7.46
N PHE A 186 -29.61 43.69 6.44
CA PHE A 186 -29.90 42.27 6.31
C PHE A 186 -29.03 41.56 5.27
N GLY A 187 -28.14 42.29 4.58
CA GLY A 187 -27.36 41.75 3.44
C GLY A 187 -28.19 41.38 2.22
N LEU A 188 -29.51 41.62 2.25
CA LEU A 188 -30.47 41.21 1.21
C LEU A 188 -30.39 42.06 -0.06
N HIS A 189 -29.78 43.24 0.03
CA HIS A 189 -29.58 44.14 -1.11
C HIS A 189 -28.76 43.48 -2.24
N HIS A 190 -27.81 42.58 -1.92
CA HIS A 190 -27.07 41.80 -2.92
C HIS A 190 -27.96 40.87 -3.76
N VAL A 191 -29.06 40.36 -3.20
CA VAL A 191 -29.97 39.44 -3.91
C VAL A 191 -30.73 40.22 -4.99
N ILE A 192 -31.27 41.39 -4.63
CA ILE A 192 -31.95 42.27 -5.59
C ILE A 192 -30.95 42.80 -6.63
N ASN A 193 -29.74 43.16 -6.22
CA ASN A 193 -28.67 43.58 -7.12
C ASN A 193 -28.29 42.52 -8.13
N THR A 194 -28.16 41.25 -7.72
CA THR A 194 -27.83 40.18 -8.67
C THR A 194 -28.90 40.09 -9.76
N GLN A 195 -30.19 40.16 -9.40
CA GLN A 195 -31.25 40.13 -10.41
C GLN A 195 -31.23 41.35 -11.34
N ILE A 196 -31.08 42.55 -10.79
CA ILE A 196 -31.15 43.81 -11.56
C ILE A 196 -29.87 44.09 -12.35
N TRP A 197 -28.69 43.90 -11.75
CA TRP A 197 -27.42 44.22 -12.38
C TRP A 197 -26.90 43.12 -13.30
N THR A 198 -27.19 41.83 -13.07
CA THR A 198 -26.60 40.73 -13.86
C THR A 198 -27.60 39.92 -14.68
N MET A 199 -28.90 39.96 -14.37
CA MET A 199 -29.90 39.13 -15.07
C MET A 199 -30.94 39.94 -15.87
N LEU A 200 -31.02 41.25 -15.64
CA LEU A 200 -32.05 42.14 -16.19
C LEU A 200 -31.86 42.54 -17.66
N GLY A 201 -32.83 42.20 -18.50
CA GLY A 201 -32.85 42.54 -19.92
C GLY A 201 -31.70 41.89 -20.70
N GLU A 202 -31.64 42.11 -22.01
CA GLU A 202 -30.61 41.54 -22.88
C GLU A 202 -30.21 42.54 -23.97
N TYR A 203 -28.91 42.70 -24.19
CA TYR A 203 -28.33 43.51 -25.26
C TYR A 203 -27.12 42.78 -25.84
N ASN A 204 -27.14 42.44 -27.13
CA ASN A 204 -26.07 41.69 -27.82
C ASN A 204 -25.64 40.41 -27.07
N GLY A 205 -26.59 39.66 -26.50
CA GLY A 205 -26.33 38.44 -25.73
C GLY A 205 -25.83 38.67 -24.28
N VAL A 206 -25.69 39.92 -23.85
CA VAL A 206 -25.27 40.29 -22.49
C VAL A 206 -26.49 40.72 -21.67
N LYS A 207 -26.63 40.17 -20.46
CA LYS A 207 -27.77 40.42 -19.56
C LYS A 207 -27.39 41.21 -18.32
N GLY A 208 -28.34 41.96 -17.78
CA GLY A 208 -28.18 42.76 -16.56
C GLY A 208 -27.78 44.21 -16.81
N ASP A 209 -28.33 45.15 -16.02
CA ASP A 209 -28.11 46.59 -16.18
C ASP A 209 -26.62 46.97 -16.15
N LEU A 210 -25.83 46.29 -15.30
CA LEU A 210 -24.39 46.51 -15.20
C LEU A 210 -23.65 46.01 -16.44
N ASN A 211 -23.87 44.76 -16.84
CA ASN A 211 -23.13 44.20 -17.96
C ASN A 211 -23.55 44.84 -19.29
N ARG A 212 -24.84 45.21 -19.44
CA ARG A 212 -25.36 45.92 -20.62
C ARG A 212 -24.75 47.30 -20.76
N PHE A 213 -24.57 48.04 -19.67
CA PHE A 213 -23.92 49.36 -19.71
C PHE A 213 -22.48 49.25 -20.24
N PHE A 214 -21.70 48.30 -19.73
CA PHE A 214 -20.32 48.10 -20.20
C PHE A 214 -20.24 47.46 -21.60
N ALA A 215 -21.31 46.82 -22.08
CA ALA A 215 -21.45 46.37 -23.48
C ALA A 215 -21.91 47.49 -24.44
N GLY A 216 -22.14 48.71 -23.93
CA GLY A 216 -22.51 49.88 -24.73
C GLY A 216 -24.01 50.03 -25.02
N ASP A 217 -24.89 49.45 -24.20
CA ASP A 217 -26.34 49.66 -24.31
C ASP A 217 -26.73 51.08 -23.83
N PRO A 218 -27.29 51.95 -24.70
CA PRO A 218 -27.68 53.31 -24.33
C PRO A 218 -28.83 53.37 -23.31
N ASN A 219 -29.57 52.28 -23.10
CA ASN A 219 -30.67 52.21 -22.13
C ASN A 219 -30.25 51.60 -20.79
N ALA A 220 -28.99 51.19 -20.63
CA ALA A 220 -28.48 50.58 -19.41
C ALA A 220 -27.81 51.60 -18.47
N GLY A 221 -27.59 51.21 -17.22
CA GLY A 221 -27.07 52.08 -16.14
C GLY A 221 -28.16 52.84 -15.38
N ALA A 222 -29.44 52.54 -15.63
CA ALA A 222 -30.58 53.17 -14.97
C ALA A 222 -30.59 52.92 -13.47
N PHE A 223 -30.25 51.69 -13.08
CA PHE A 223 -30.25 51.22 -11.71
C PHE A 223 -28.86 51.35 -11.07
N MET A 224 -28.01 52.22 -11.64
CA MET A 224 -26.63 52.42 -11.21
C MET A 224 -26.32 53.90 -11.01
N THR A 225 -26.69 54.74 -11.98
CA THR A 225 -26.28 56.15 -12.01
C THR A 225 -26.66 56.92 -10.74
N GLY A 226 -27.83 56.63 -10.15
CA GLY A 226 -28.34 57.37 -8.99
C GLY A 226 -27.59 57.13 -7.69
N PHE A 227 -26.66 56.18 -7.65
CA PHE A 227 -25.80 56.01 -6.50
C PHE A 227 -24.66 57.04 -6.46
N PHE A 228 -24.20 57.57 -7.61
CA PHE A 228 -23.09 58.53 -7.61
C PHE A 228 -23.38 59.82 -6.81
N PRO A 229 -24.53 60.50 -6.96
CA PRO A 229 -24.84 61.70 -6.17
C PRO A 229 -24.84 61.41 -4.66
N VAL A 230 -25.29 60.21 -4.27
CA VAL A 230 -25.38 59.79 -2.87
C VAL A 230 -24.00 59.49 -2.29
N MET A 231 -23.20 58.67 -2.97
CA MET A 231 -21.92 58.17 -2.47
C MET A 231 -20.83 59.25 -2.49
N LEU A 232 -20.81 60.08 -3.53
CA LEU A 232 -19.81 61.15 -3.71
C LEU A 232 -20.13 62.40 -2.89
N PHE A 233 -21.39 62.73 -2.67
CA PHE A 233 -21.77 64.00 -2.06
C PHE A 233 -22.72 63.84 -0.89
N GLY A 234 -23.77 62.99 -1.03
CA GLY A 234 -24.76 62.79 0.01
C GLY A 234 -24.18 62.29 1.34
N LEU A 235 -23.49 61.15 1.33
CA LEU A 235 -22.93 60.53 2.54
C LEU A 235 -21.77 61.33 3.15
N PRO A 236 -20.81 61.90 2.38
CA PRO A 236 -19.86 62.85 2.93
C PRO A 236 -20.53 64.06 3.59
N SER A 237 -21.60 64.61 2.99
CA SER A 237 -22.39 65.67 3.61
C SER A 237 -23.16 65.22 4.84
N ALA A 238 -23.63 63.97 4.90
CA ALA A 238 -24.23 63.39 6.10
C ALA A 238 -23.21 63.32 7.25
N CYS A 239 -21.96 62.92 6.97
CA CYS A 239 -20.87 62.96 7.93
C CYS A 239 -20.59 64.40 8.42
N LEU A 240 -20.57 65.37 7.51
CA LEU A 240 -20.42 66.78 7.88
C LEU A 240 -21.59 67.29 8.74
N ALA A 241 -22.82 66.87 8.45
CA ALA A 241 -24.00 67.22 9.23
C ALA A 241 -23.96 66.61 10.65
N MET A 242 -23.57 65.33 10.76
CA MET A 242 -23.38 64.66 12.04
C MET A 242 -22.26 65.33 12.86
N LEU A 243 -21.13 65.67 12.22
CA LEU A 243 -20.04 66.40 12.87
C LEU A 243 -20.46 67.81 13.33
N ALA A 244 -21.22 68.53 12.50
CA ALA A 244 -21.74 69.84 12.84
C ALA A 244 -22.75 69.78 14.01
N ALA A 245 -23.53 68.69 14.09
CA ALA A 245 -24.49 68.48 15.17
C ALA A 245 -23.89 67.88 16.45
N ALA A 246 -22.67 67.31 16.40
CA ALA A 246 -21.99 66.77 17.56
C ALA A 246 -21.70 67.86 18.62
N LYS A 247 -21.73 67.47 19.92
CA LYS A 247 -21.41 68.35 21.05
C LYS A 247 -19.99 68.92 20.87
N LYS A 248 -19.79 70.20 21.22
CA LYS A 248 -18.53 70.92 20.93
C LYS A 248 -17.31 70.20 21.49
N GLU A 249 -17.42 69.60 22.67
CA GLU A 249 -16.37 68.81 23.31
C GLU A 249 -16.00 67.53 22.52
N ASN A 250 -16.94 66.93 21.80
CA ASN A 250 -16.76 65.62 21.15
C ASN A 250 -16.34 65.73 19.69
N ARG A 251 -16.44 66.92 19.08
CA ARG A 251 -16.15 67.14 17.64
C ARG A 251 -14.74 66.73 17.23
N LYS A 252 -13.73 66.94 18.07
CA LYS A 252 -12.35 66.50 17.78
C LYS A 252 -12.23 64.98 17.79
N TYR A 253 -12.93 64.31 18.71
CA TYR A 253 -12.92 62.86 18.84
C TYR A 253 -13.62 62.18 17.66
N VAL A 254 -14.83 62.63 17.31
CA VAL A 254 -15.59 62.03 16.19
C VAL A 254 -15.15 62.54 14.81
N GLY A 255 -14.48 63.69 14.74
CA GLY A 255 -14.08 64.33 13.47
C GLY A 255 -13.12 63.50 12.64
N GLY A 256 -12.11 62.87 13.27
CA GLY A 256 -11.18 61.98 12.57
C GLY A 256 -11.89 60.77 11.96
N ALA A 257 -12.82 60.16 12.70
CA ALA A 257 -13.62 59.03 12.23
C ALA A 257 -14.54 59.44 11.06
N PHE A 258 -15.25 60.56 11.17
CA PHE A 258 -16.14 61.04 10.10
C PHE A 258 -15.40 61.37 8.81
N ILE A 259 -14.21 61.98 8.89
CA ILE A 259 -13.38 62.24 7.70
C ILE A 259 -12.97 60.92 7.03
N ALA A 260 -12.52 59.93 7.81
CA ALA A 260 -12.07 58.65 7.27
C ALA A 260 -13.20 57.87 6.57
N VAL A 261 -14.38 57.79 7.19
CA VAL A 261 -15.53 57.09 6.57
C VAL A 261 -16.13 57.86 5.40
N ALA A 262 -16.16 59.20 5.46
CA ALA A 262 -16.61 60.04 4.36
C ALA A 262 -15.68 59.91 3.15
N LEU A 263 -14.36 59.92 3.37
CA LEU A 263 -13.36 59.73 2.32
C LEU A 263 -13.47 58.33 1.70
N THR A 264 -13.74 57.30 2.52
CA THR A 264 -13.98 55.93 2.04
C THR A 264 -15.18 55.87 1.11
N SER A 265 -16.34 56.42 1.51
CA SER A 265 -17.53 56.51 0.65
C SER A 265 -17.26 57.30 -0.63
N PHE A 266 -16.58 58.44 -0.50
CA PHE A 266 -16.26 59.30 -1.64
C PHE A 266 -15.35 58.60 -2.66
N LEU A 267 -14.25 57.98 -2.22
CA LEU A 267 -13.28 57.37 -3.12
C LEU A 267 -13.80 56.06 -3.72
N THR A 268 -14.38 55.19 -2.89
CA THR A 268 -14.67 53.79 -3.24
C THR A 268 -16.15 53.49 -3.47
N GLY A 269 -17.03 54.39 -3.03
CA GLY A 269 -18.48 54.19 -3.07
C GLY A 269 -19.02 53.27 -1.96
N ILE A 270 -18.17 52.78 -1.05
CA ILE A 270 -18.60 51.91 0.06
C ILE A 270 -19.29 52.75 1.12
N THR A 271 -20.54 52.39 1.43
CA THR A 271 -21.43 53.23 2.24
C THR A 271 -21.58 52.74 3.67
N GLU A 272 -21.31 51.46 3.90
CA GLU A 272 -21.52 50.76 5.16
C GLU A 272 -20.78 51.42 6.34
N PRO A 273 -19.50 51.85 6.23
CA PRO A 273 -18.83 52.56 7.32
C PRO A 273 -19.52 53.86 7.74
N VAL A 274 -20.23 54.53 6.83
CA VAL A 274 -20.98 55.76 7.13
C VAL A 274 -22.37 55.41 7.66
N GLU A 275 -23.08 54.51 6.97
CA GLU A 275 -24.44 54.09 7.32
C GLU A 275 -24.49 53.45 8.70
N PHE A 276 -23.51 52.62 9.07
CA PHE A 276 -23.47 51.95 10.37
C PHE A 276 -23.27 52.90 11.55
N LEU A 277 -22.72 54.10 11.31
CA LEU A 277 -22.59 55.14 12.35
C LEU A 277 -23.95 55.67 12.82
N PHE A 278 -25.00 55.58 12.01
CA PHE A 278 -26.30 56.12 12.39
C PHE A 278 -27.47 55.16 12.20
N MET A 279 -27.36 54.05 11.47
CA MET A 279 -28.51 53.17 11.24
C MET A 279 -29.07 52.57 12.54
N PHE A 280 -28.20 52.23 13.49
CA PHE A 280 -28.59 51.62 14.76
C PHE A 280 -28.89 52.67 15.84
N LEU A 281 -28.19 53.81 15.79
CA LEU A 281 -28.34 54.90 16.77
C LEU A 281 -29.50 55.86 16.44
N ALA A 282 -29.77 56.05 15.15
CA ALA A 282 -30.78 56.96 14.62
C ALA A 282 -31.47 56.36 13.37
N PRO A 283 -32.29 55.30 13.51
CA PRO A 283 -32.92 54.59 12.39
C PRO A 283 -33.70 55.49 11.42
N ILE A 284 -34.26 56.60 11.92
CA ILE A 284 -34.98 57.58 11.12
C ILE A 284 -34.08 58.17 10.02
N LEU A 285 -32.81 58.47 10.32
CA LEU A 285 -31.86 58.98 9.33
C LEU A 285 -31.55 57.94 8.24
N PHE A 286 -31.61 56.65 8.58
CA PHE A 286 -31.41 55.57 7.63
C PHE A 286 -32.58 55.41 6.66
N VAL A 287 -33.81 55.55 7.15
CA VAL A 287 -35.00 55.57 6.26
C VAL A 287 -34.95 56.79 5.34
N VAL A 288 -34.55 57.96 5.84
CA VAL A 288 -34.40 59.18 5.03
C VAL A 288 -33.30 59.02 3.97
N HIS A 289 -32.16 58.44 4.34
CA HIS A 289 -31.10 58.09 3.39
C HIS A 289 -31.60 57.16 2.28
N ALA A 290 -32.38 56.14 2.63
CA ALA A 290 -33.01 55.25 1.65
C ALA A 290 -33.94 56.02 0.70
N LEU A 291 -34.78 56.91 1.23
CA LEU A 291 -35.70 57.74 0.42
C LEU A 291 -34.93 58.64 -0.56
N LEU A 292 -33.91 59.34 -0.07
CA LEU A 292 -33.09 60.22 -0.89
C LEU A 292 -32.35 59.44 -1.98
N THR A 293 -31.91 58.22 -1.69
CA THR A 293 -31.28 57.34 -2.69
C THR A 293 -32.26 56.98 -3.80
N GLY A 294 -33.49 56.57 -3.48
CA GLY A 294 -34.54 56.33 -4.47
C GLY A 294 -34.82 57.58 -5.32
N ILE A 295 -34.94 58.76 -4.72
CA ILE A 295 -35.14 60.03 -5.44
C ILE A 295 -33.96 60.33 -6.37
N SER A 296 -32.74 60.01 -5.94
CA SER A 296 -31.54 60.22 -6.76
C SER A 296 -31.59 59.43 -8.06
N LEU A 297 -31.96 58.14 -7.99
CA LEU A 297 -32.13 57.30 -9.18
C LEU A 297 -33.17 57.87 -10.15
N VAL A 298 -34.31 58.33 -9.64
CA VAL A 298 -35.34 58.98 -10.49
C VAL A 298 -34.79 60.23 -11.18
N ILE A 299 -34.14 61.13 -10.43
CA ILE A 299 -33.68 62.41 -10.96
C ILE A 299 -32.62 62.22 -12.04
N VAL A 300 -31.63 61.37 -11.80
CA VAL A 300 -30.56 61.17 -12.81
C VAL A 300 -31.10 60.50 -14.07
N ASN A 301 -32.06 59.58 -13.94
CA ASN A 301 -32.66 58.91 -15.10
C ASN A 301 -33.58 59.87 -15.88
N LEU A 302 -34.36 60.73 -15.21
CA LEU A 302 -35.17 61.76 -15.86
C LEU A 302 -34.31 62.78 -16.63
N LEU A 303 -33.13 63.12 -16.11
CA LEU A 303 -32.18 64.01 -16.78
C LEU A 303 -31.40 63.30 -17.91
N GLY A 304 -31.63 62.00 -18.10
CA GLY A 304 -30.96 61.16 -19.08
C GLY A 304 -29.45 61.12 -18.84
N ILE A 305 -29.03 61.00 -17.58
CA ILE A 305 -27.64 60.81 -17.19
C ILE A 305 -27.41 59.31 -17.08
N ARG A 306 -26.33 58.80 -17.67
CA ARG A 306 -25.98 57.38 -17.64
C ARG A 306 -24.54 57.22 -17.20
N ASN A 307 -24.33 56.53 -16.09
CA ASN A 307 -23.02 56.11 -15.64
C ASN A 307 -23.13 54.75 -14.94
N GLY A 308 -22.12 53.92 -15.11
CA GLY A 308 -22.07 52.58 -14.55
C GLY A 308 -21.03 52.44 -13.46
N PHE A 309 -20.98 51.26 -12.86
CA PHE A 309 -19.93 50.81 -11.95
C PHE A 309 -19.90 49.27 -11.93
N THR A 310 -18.73 48.64 -11.89
CA THR A 310 -18.56 47.20 -11.63
C THR A 310 -18.59 46.84 -10.15
N PHE A 311 -18.39 47.79 -9.23
CA PHE A 311 -18.44 47.55 -7.77
C PHE A 311 -19.35 48.51 -7.02
N SER A 312 -18.99 49.80 -6.92
CA SER A 312 -19.84 50.82 -6.30
C SER A 312 -19.68 52.19 -6.97
N ALA A 313 -20.49 53.17 -6.61
CA ALA A 313 -20.55 54.47 -7.27
C ALA A 313 -19.54 55.50 -6.71
N GLY A 314 -18.27 55.10 -6.55
CA GLY A 314 -17.20 55.94 -6.00
C GLY A 314 -16.51 56.86 -7.01
N LEU A 315 -15.60 57.71 -6.55
CA LEU A 315 -14.87 58.65 -7.41
C LEU A 315 -14.03 57.93 -8.45
N VAL A 316 -13.39 56.82 -8.06
CA VAL A 316 -12.60 56.00 -8.99
C VAL A 316 -13.46 55.55 -10.16
N ASP A 317 -14.72 55.18 -9.89
CA ASP A 317 -15.63 54.64 -10.89
C ASP A 317 -16.23 55.70 -11.78
N TYR A 318 -16.47 56.87 -11.20
CA TYR A 318 -16.81 58.06 -11.96
C TYR A 318 -15.69 58.42 -12.95
N LEU A 319 -14.42 58.41 -12.51
CA LEU A 319 -13.27 58.78 -13.33
C LEU A 319 -12.97 57.75 -14.42
N VAL A 320 -13.00 56.46 -14.09
CA VAL A 320 -12.73 55.37 -15.05
C VAL A 320 -13.79 55.33 -16.16
N ASN A 321 -15.04 55.67 -15.86
CA ASN A 321 -16.14 55.59 -16.82
C ASN A 321 -16.37 56.87 -17.62
N LEU A 322 -15.53 57.91 -17.48
CA LEU A 322 -15.70 59.18 -18.21
C LEU A 322 -15.77 59.01 -19.74
N GLY A 323 -15.12 57.98 -20.28
CA GLY A 323 -15.14 57.68 -21.72
C GLY A 323 -16.42 57.02 -22.24
N ILE A 324 -17.25 56.46 -21.36
CA ILE A 324 -18.48 55.73 -21.70
C ILE A 324 -19.74 56.31 -21.03
N ALA A 325 -19.59 57.28 -20.14
CA ALA A 325 -20.70 57.91 -19.42
C ALA A 325 -21.42 58.98 -20.26
N GLU A 326 -22.74 59.07 -20.11
CA GLU A 326 -23.59 60.09 -20.71
C GLU A 326 -23.84 61.24 -19.71
N LYS A 327 -23.52 62.47 -20.11
CA LYS A 327 -23.61 63.70 -19.28
C LYS A 327 -22.90 63.61 -17.92
N PRO A 328 -21.62 63.17 -17.85
CA PRO A 328 -20.90 63.01 -16.58
C PRO A 328 -20.76 64.32 -15.77
N ILE A 329 -20.62 65.47 -16.43
CA ILE A 329 -20.55 66.77 -15.74
C ILE A 329 -21.87 67.10 -15.01
N LEU A 330 -23.01 66.81 -15.64
CA LEU A 330 -24.33 67.04 -15.04
C LEU A 330 -24.52 66.17 -13.80
N LEU A 331 -23.96 64.96 -13.78
CA LEU A 331 -23.97 64.06 -12.62
C LEU A 331 -23.31 64.70 -11.39
N ILE A 332 -22.19 65.41 -11.59
CA ILE A 332 -21.49 66.12 -10.51
C ILE A 332 -22.33 67.30 -9.99
N ILE A 333 -22.98 68.05 -10.89
CA ILE A 333 -23.87 69.15 -10.48
C ILE A 333 -25.04 68.62 -9.63
N VAL A 334 -25.69 67.55 -10.10
CA VAL A 334 -26.75 66.86 -9.33
C VAL A 334 -26.18 66.37 -7.99
N GLY A 335 -24.97 65.80 -8.00
CA GLY A 335 -24.23 65.41 -6.81
C GLY A 335 -24.08 66.53 -5.78
N ILE A 336 -23.57 67.69 -6.17
CA ILE A 336 -23.40 68.84 -5.27
C ILE A 336 -24.75 69.27 -4.66
N ILE A 337 -25.81 69.32 -5.47
CA ILE A 337 -27.16 69.64 -4.99
C ILE A 337 -27.61 68.60 -3.95
N PHE A 338 -27.42 67.32 -4.23
CA PHE A 338 -27.69 66.23 -3.28
C PHE A 338 -26.86 66.37 -2.01
N GLY A 339 -25.59 66.77 -2.09
CA GLY A 339 -24.75 67.05 -0.93
C GLY A 339 -25.34 68.15 -0.04
N ILE A 340 -25.87 69.23 -0.63
CA ILE A 340 -26.55 70.29 0.13
C ILE A 340 -27.83 69.76 0.78
N ILE A 341 -28.65 69.02 0.03
CA ILE A 341 -29.90 68.43 0.52
C ILE A 341 -29.63 67.49 1.70
N TYR A 342 -28.66 66.58 1.56
CA TYR A 342 -28.26 65.66 2.61
C TYR A 342 -27.80 66.41 3.86
N PHE A 343 -26.93 67.41 3.72
CA PHE A 343 -26.45 68.18 4.87
C PHE A 343 -27.61 68.85 5.62
N VAL A 344 -28.49 69.55 4.91
CA VAL A 344 -29.60 70.29 5.51
C VAL A 344 -30.58 69.34 6.19
N ILE A 345 -31.01 68.27 5.50
CA ILE A 345 -31.99 67.32 6.05
C ILE A 345 -31.40 66.57 7.25
N PHE A 346 -30.18 66.05 7.14
CA PHE A 346 -29.55 65.33 8.25
C PHE A 346 -29.36 66.25 9.44
N TYR A 347 -28.74 67.41 9.26
CA TYR A 347 -28.48 68.36 10.35
C TYR A 347 -29.79 68.77 11.04
N PHE A 348 -30.81 69.12 10.25
CA PHE A 348 -32.12 69.52 10.77
C PHE A 348 -32.81 68.40 11.56
N LEU A 349 -32.87 67.18 11.02
CA LEU A 349 -33.50 66.04 11.70
C LEU A 349 -32.74 65.65 12.97
N ILE A 350 -31.41 65.65 12.90
CA ILE A 350 -30.54 65.38 14.04
C ILE A 350 -30.85 66.37 15.17
N ILE A 351 -30.85 67.68 14.89
CA ILE A 351 -31.09 68.72 15.91
C ILE A 351 -32.55 68.69 16.40
N LYS A 352 -33.54 68.64 15.50
CA LYS A 352 -34.96 68.77 15.83
C LYS A 352 -35.51 67.56 16.60
N LEU A 353 -35.05 66.35 16.29
CA LEU A 353 -35.53 65.11 16.92
C LEU A 353 -34.58 64.61 18.04
N ASP A 354 -33.58 65.41 18.42
CA ASP A 354 -32.51 65.04 19.36
C ASP A 354 -31.90 63.65 19.10
N LEU A 355 -31.63 63.33 17.83
CA LEU A 355 -31.10 62.02 17.47
C LEU A 355 -29.67 61.86 18.02
N LYS A 356 -29.42 60.75 18.71
CA LYS A 356 -28.12 60.42 19.34
C LYS A 356 -27.11 59.90 18.31
N THR A 357 -26.78 60.73 17.31
CA THR A 357 -25.67 60.43 16.39
C THR A 357 -24.32 60.46 17.12
N PRO A 358 -23.29 59.77 16.62
CA PRO A 358 -21.98 59.73 17.27
C PRO A 358 -21.47 61.13 17.64
N GLY A 359 -21.12 61.32 18.92
CA GLY A 359 -20.73 62.62 19.49
C GLY A 359 -21.85 63.44 20.14
N ARG A 360 -23.10 62.94 20.17
CA ARG A 360 -24.25 63.56 20.88
C ARG A 360 -24.79 62.77 22.08
N GLU A 361 -24.12 61.70 22.48
CA GLU A 361 -24.48 60.86 23.63
C GLU A 361 -24.38 61.66 24.96
N ASP A 362 -25.23 61.34 25.95
CA ASP A 362 -25.38 62.13 27.18
C ASP A 362 -24.46 61.76 28.34
N ASP A 363 -23.58 60.77 28.17
CA ASP A 363 -22.58 60.42 29.20
C ASP A 363 -21.17 60.64 28.71
N LEU A 364 -20.65 61.87 28.91
CA LEU A 364 -19.22 62.17 28.86
C LEU A 364 -18.80 63.13 30.00
N GLY A 365 -19.54 63.08 31.13
CA GLY A 365 -19.22 63.81 32.37
C GLY A 365 -18.08 63.20 33.20
N PHE A 366 -17.48 62.10 32.75
CA PHE A 366 -16.50 61.33 33.52
C PHE A 366 -15.03 61.77 33.27
N VAL A 367 -14.78 62.64 32.28
CA VAL A 367 -13.46 62.84 31.62
C VAL A 367 -12.38 63.51 32.49
N THR A 368 -12.72 64.31 33.49
CA THR A 368 -11.71 65.09 34.26
C THR A 368 -11.21 64.38 35.52
N ILE A 369 -12.01 63.49 36.12
CA ILE A 369 -11.56 62.57 37.18
C ILE A 369 -10.90 61.33 36.55
N LEU A 370 -11.41 60.91 35.37
CA LEU A 370 -10.76 59.92 34.51
C LEU A 370 -9.35 60.31 34.11
N SER A 371 -9.01 61.56 33.77
CA SER A 371 -7.70 61.82 33.13
C SER A 371 -6.49 61.40 33.98
N LYS A 372 -6.61 61.47 35.33
CA LYS A 372 -5.56 61.02 36.24
C LYS A 372 -5.55 59.49 36.37
N SER A 373 -6.72 58.87 36.58
CA SER A 373 -6.83 57.41 36.65
C SER A 373 -6.56 56.71 35.31
N ILE A 374 -6.95 57.32 34.18
CA ILE A 374 -6.59 56.94 32.81
C ILE A 374 -5.10 57.14 32.58
N SER A 375 -4.47 58.19 33.11
CA SER A 375 -3.02 58.36 33.01
C SER A 375 -2.29 57.23 33.74
N ASP A 376 -2.76 56.81 34.90
CA ASP A 376 -2.17 55.69 35.65
C ASP A 376 -2.45 54.34 34.98
N VAL A 377 -3.67 54.10 34.49
CA VAL A 377 -4.00 52.93 33.63
C VAL A 377 -3.22 52.97 32.30
N SER A 378 -2.94 54.14 31.74
CA SER A 378 -2.15 54.34 30.52
C SER A 378 -0.66 54.03 30.75
N LYS A 379 -0.11 54.37 31.92
CA LYS A 379 1.24 53.92 32.32
C LYS A 379 1.30 52.40 32.47
N ILE A 380 0.27 51.79 33.07
CA ILE A 380 0.14 50.33 33.17
C ILE A 380 0.06 49.70 31.77
N ALA A 381 -0.79 50.24 30.89
CA ALA A 381 -0.88 49.82 29.49
C ALA A 381 0.45 49.97 28.74
N THR A 382 1.20 51.04 29.00
CA THR A 382 2.53 51.26 28.41
C THR A 382 3.54 50.22 28.91
N ARG A 383 3.49 49.81 30.19
CA ARG A 383 4.34 48.73 30.71
C ARG A 383 3.97 47.37 30.10
N ILE A 384 2.68 47.05 30.03
CA ILE A 384 2.17 45.83 29.37
C ILE A 384 2.59 45.79 27.89
N SER A 385 2.53 46.92 27.17
CA SER A 385 2.95 47.00 25.76
C SER A 385 4.44 46.71 25.55
N LYS A 386 5.26 46.84 26.59
CA LYS A 386 6.68 46.51 26.61
C LYS A 386 6.95 45.10 27.15
N GLY A 387 5.90 44.28 27.30
CA GLY A 387 5.98 42.92 27.79
C GLY A 387 6.07 42.79 29.32
N ASP A 388 6.00 43.87 30.09
CA ASP A 388 6.01 43.78 31.55
C ASP A 388 4.64 43.37 32.09
N LEU A 389 4.47 42.08 32.42
CA LEU A 389 3.25 41.51 33.01
C LEU A 389 3.36 41.36 34.54
N THR A 390 4.45 41.82 35.15
CA THR A 390 4.64 41.82 36.62
C THR A 390 3.91 42.97 37.32
N VAL A 391 3.24 43.82 36.55
CA VAL A 391 2.59 45.04 37.02
C VAL A 391 1.39 44.70 37.90
N GLU A 392 1.39 45.20 39.12
CA GLU A 392 0.24 45.17 40.02
C GLU A 392 -0.55 46.47 39.91
N ILE A 393 -1.87 46.34 39.77
CA ILE A 393 -2.79 47.47 39.83
C ILE A 393 -3.15 47.69 41.30
N ASP A 394 -3.01 48.92 41.79
CA ASP A 394 -3.32 49.29 43.19
C ASP A 394 -4.78 48.90 43.54
N GLU A 395 -4.97 48.17 44.65
CA GLU A 395 -6.28 47.73 45.15
C GLU A 395 -7.29 48.88 45.26
N LYS A 396 -6.82 50.09 45.62
CA LYS A 396 -7.68 51.27 45.71
C LYS A 396 -8.25 51.72 44.35
N MET A 397 -7.59 51.39 43.24
CA MET A 397 -8.10 51.63 41.88
C MET A 397 -9.07 50.53 41.44
N ILE A 398 -8.89 49.30 41.93
CA ILE A 398 -9.77 48.16 41.65
C ILE A 398 -11.11 48.30 42.39
N GLU A 399 -11.08 48.76 43.63
CA GLU A 399 -12.27 48.97 44.47
C GLU A 399 -13.03 50.26 44.15
N GLN A 400 -12.50 51.09 43.24
CA GLN A 400 -13.11 52.35 42.85
C GLN A 400 -14.42 52.10 42.10
N SER A 401 -15.54 52.63 42.60
CA SER A 401 -16.85 52.47 41.96
C SER A 401 -16.94 53.28 40.65
N GLY A 402 -17.47 52.70 39.58
CA GLY A 402 -17.66 53.37 38.28
C GLY A 402 -16.70 52.86 37.19
N GLU A 403 -16.61 53.58 36.07
CA GLU A 403 -15.96 53.12 34.85
C GLU A 403 -14.44 53.02 34.97
N VAL A 404 -13.82 53.78 35.89
CA VAL A 404 -12.38 53.67 36.20
C VAL A 404 -12.07 52.32 36.85
N GLY A 405 -12.84 51.89 37.85
CA GLY A 405 -12.63 50.60 38.50
C GLY A 405 -13.00 49.43 37.60
N ASN A 406 -14.02 49.58 36.75
CA ASN A 406 -14.31 48.59 35.71
C ASN A 406 -13.16 48.47 34.69
N LEU A 407 -12.53 49.59 34.31
CA LEU A 407 -11.36 49.61 33.44
C LEU A 407 -10.13 49.01 34.13
N ALA A 408 -9.89 49.34 35.40
CA ALA A 408 -8.82 48.76 36.20
C ALA A 408 -9.00 47.23 36.36
N ASN A 409 -10.22 46.76 36.65
CA ASN A 409 -10.56 45.33 36.66
C ASN A 409 -10.36 44.67 35.29
N SER A 410 -10.80 45.31 34.20
CA SER A 410 -10.61 44.78 32.85
C SER A 410 -9.13 44.67 32.46
N PHE A 411 -8.32 45.65 32.86
CA PHE A 411 -6.85 45.59 32.67
C PHE A 411 -6.21 44.54 33.56
N ASN A 412 -6.68 44.36 34.80
CA ASN A 412 -6.21 43.30 35.69
C ASN A 412 -6.51 41.92 35.12
N ASP A 413 -7.73 41.70 34.64
CA ASP A 413 -8.12 40.47 33.96
C ASP A 413 -7.34 40.25 32.65
N MET A 414 -7.04 41.32 31.91
CA MET A 414 -6.19 41.26 30.73
C MET A 414 -4.76 40.86 31.09
N ILE A 415 -4.15 41.46 32.12
CA ILE A 415 -2.82 41.08 32.62
C ILE A 415 -2.85 39.60 33.04
N ALA A 416 -3.86 39.17 33.79
CA ALA A 416 -4.01 37.78 34.22
C ALA A 416 -4.14 36.81 33.04
N ASN A 417 -4.91 37.17 32.01
CA ASN A 417 -5.07 36.35 30.80
C ASN A 417 -3.80 36.34 29.93
N LEU A 418 -3.10 37.47 29.80
CA LEU A 418 -1.81 37.54 29.10
C LEU A 418 -0.73 36.75 29.84
N HIS A 419 -0.74 36.77 31.18
CA HIS A 419 0.16 35.96 32.01
C HIS A 419 -0.12 34.46 31.83
N LYS A 420 -1.39 34.05 31.85
CA LYS A 420 -1.80 32.67 31.52
C LYS A 420 -1.40 32.29 30.10
N PHE A 421 -1.56 33.18 29.13
CA PHE A 421 -1.18 32.95 27.74
C PHE A 421 0.34 32.80 27.57
N ALA A 422 1.14 33.68 28.20
CA ALA A 422 2.60 33.59 28.17
C ALA A 422 3.10 32.29 28.82
N ASN A 423 2.51 31.89 29.95
CA ASN A 423 2.80 30.59 30.58
C ASN A 423 2.41 29.42 29.68
N HIS A 424 1.23 29.48 29.05
CA HIS A 424 0.79 28.43 28.15
C HIS A 424 1.66 28.33 26.89
N LEU A 425 2.14 29.46 26.34
CA LEU A 425 3.11 29.46 25.25
C LEU A 425 4.42 28.79 25.66
N LYS A 426 4.88 29.04 26.89
CA LYS A 426 6.08 28.42 27.44
C LYS A 426 5.90 26.91 27.63
N GLU A 427 4.74 26.47 28.13
CA GLU A 427 4.38 25.05 28.24
C GLU A 427 4.33 24.37 26.87
N VAL A 428 3.62 24.95 25.91
CA VAL A 428 3.50 24.41 24.54
C VAL A 428 4.86 24.36 23.85
N SER A 429 5.70 25.39 24.02
CA SER A 429 7.07 25.38 23.51
C SER A 429 7.88 24.22 24.08
N LEU A 430 7.78 23.98 25.40
CA LEU A 430 8.48 22.88 26.06
C LEU A 430 7.97 21.51 25.59
N GLU A 431 6.67 21.40 25.34
CA GLU A 431 6.03 20.19 24.83
C GLU A 431 6.46 19.89 23.38
N ILE A 432 6.57 20.91 22.52
CA ILE A 432 7.10 20.77 21.15
C ILE A 432 8.58 20.38 21.19
N GLU A 433 9.40 21.04 22.03
CA GLU A 433 10.82 20.73 22.21
C GLU A 433 11.00 19.28 22.65
N THR A 434 10.23 18.83 23.66
CA THR A 434 10.24 17.44 24.13
C THR A 434 9.80 16.46 23.03
N SER A 435 8.76 16.81 22.28
CA SER A 435 8.26 15.98 21.17
C SER A 435 9.27 15.86 20.02
N SER A 436 9.99 16.94 19.71
CA SER A 436 11.07 16.96 18.71
C SER A 436 12.24 16.08 19.15
N VAL A 437 12.67 16.16 20.41
CA VAL A 437 13.72 15.28 20.95
C VAL A 437 13.29 13.81 20.86
N ASN A 438 12.07 13.49 21.31
CA ASN A 438 11.53 12.13 21.20
C ASN A 438 11.46 11.65 19.74
N LEU A 439 11.08 12.51 18.80
CA LEU A 439 11.03 12.18 17.39
C LEU A 439 12.45 11.90 16.85
N SER A 440 13.44 12.71 17.25
CA SER A 440 14.85 12.52 16.90
C SER A 440 15.38 11.16 17.38
N ASP A 441 15.10 10.81 18.63
CA ASP A 441 15.45 9.52 19.22
C ASP A 441 14.80 8.35 18.47
N ILE A 442 13.51 8.47 18.12
CA ILE A 442 12.80 7.47 17.32
C ILE A 442 13.45 7.34 15.94
N THR A 443 13.72 8.44 15.24
CA THR A 443 14.37 8.39 13.92
C THR A 443 15.76 7.76 13.99
N GLY A 444 16.57 8.03 15.01
CA GLY A 444 17.86 7.37 15.19
C GLY A 444 17.73 5.85 15.41
N LYS A 445 16.68 5.44 16.13
CA LYS A 445 16.40 4.01 16.34
C LYS A 445 15.90 3.31 15.08
N VAL A 446 15.07 3.97 14.28
CA VAL A 446 14.64 3.46 12.96
C VAL A 446 15.82 3.39 11.99
N ALA A 447 16.73 4.39 12.00
CA ALA A 447 17.94 4.39 11.18
C ALA A 447 18.85 3.19 11.48
N SER A 448 19.19 2.97 12.76
CA SER A 448 19.99 1.81 13.16
C SER A 448 19.31 0.47 12.86
N THR A 449 17.98 0.41 12.95
CA THR A 449 17.22 -0.79 12.56
C THR A 449 17.30 -1.01 11.04
N SER A 450 17.20 0.05 10.24
CA SER A 450 17.34 -0.01 8.78
C SER A 450 18.74 -0.48 8.36
N GLU A 451 19.79 -0.01 9.04
CA GLU A 451 21.15 -0.51 8.83
C GLU A 451 21.27 -2.01 9.16
N ALA A 452 20.66 -2.46 10.26
CA ALA A 452 20.65 -3.88 10.63
C ALA A 452 19.89 -4.73 9.60
N ILE A 453 18.76 -4.24 9.08
CA ILE A 453 18.01 -4.90 8.00
C ILE A 453 18.87 -4.97 6.72
N SER A 454 19.53 -3.87 6.35
CA SER A 454 20.44 -3.83 5.19
C SER A 454 21.55 -4.89 5.30
N GLY A 455 22.19 -5.01 6.47
CA GLY A 455 23.19 -6.05 6.72
C GLY A 455 22.60 -7.47 6.67
N ALA A 456 21.36 -7.67 7.14
CA ALA A 456 20.68 -8.96 7.03
C ALA A 456 20.35 -9.32 5.56
N VAL A 457 19.88 -8.35 4.77
CA VAL A 457 19.61 -8.49 3.33
C VAL A 457 20.88 -8.87 2.58
N GLU A 458 22.01 -8.22 2.88
CA GLU A 458 23.30 -8.55 2.28
C GLU A 458 23.74 -9.99 2.61
N ASN A 459 23.59 -10.42 3.86
CA ASN A 459 23.87 -11.81 4.26
C ASN A 459 22.96 -12.82 3.53
N ILE A 460 21.67 -12.51 3.37
CA ILE A 460 20.73 -13.37 2.63
C ILE A 460 21.11 -13.43 1.14
N SER A 461 21.45 -12.30 0.53
CA SER A 461 21.89 -12.24 -0.86
C SER A 461 23.15 -13.08 -1.08
N ASN A 462 24.14 -12.96 -0.21
CA ASN A 462 25.36 -13.78 -0.27
C ASN A 462 25.03 -15.27 -0.07
N GLY A 463 24.16 -15.60 0.89
CA GLY A 463 23.69 -16.97 1.12
C GLY A 463 22.93 -17.56 -0.08
N ALA A 464 22.14 -16.75 -0.80
CA ALA A 464 21.44 -17.19 -2.00
C ALA A 464 22.43 -17.51 -3.14
N VAL A 465 23.48 -16.70 -3.32
CA VAL A 465 24.56 -16.95 -4.30
C VAL A 465 25.34 -18.22 -3.95
N GLU A 466 25.68 -18.40 -2.68
CA GLU A 466 26.34 -19.62 -2.20
C GLU A 466 25.45 -20.86 -2.41
N GLN A 467 24.16 -20.76 -2.07
CA GLN A 467 23.17 -21.82 -2.29
C GLN A 467 23.03 -22.17 -3.77
N ALA A 468 22.96 -21.18 -4.67
CA ALA A 468 22.90 -21.44 -6.11
C ALA A 468 24.16 -22.18 -6.60
N THR A 469 25.32 -21.75 -6.14
CA THR A 469 26.61 -22.36 -6.48
C THR A 469 26.69 -23.81 -6.00
N ASP A 470 26.32 -24.08 -4.75
CA ASP A 470 26.35 -25.43 -4.18
C ASP A 470 25.27 -26.34 -4.76
N THR A 471 24.11 -25.80 -5.11
CA THR A 471 23.07 -26.51 -5.86
C THR A 471 23.59 -26.95 -7.23
N GLN A 472 24.32 -26.08 -7.93
CA GLN A 472 24.90 -26.40 -9.24
C GLN A 472 26.02 -27.46 -9.13
N LYS A 473 26.86 -27.38 -8.10
CA LYS A 473 27.84 -28.46 -7.79
C LYS A 473 27.13 -29.77 -7.49
N GLY A 474 26.11 -29.75 -6.62
CA GLY A 474 25.32 -30.93 -6.26
C GLY A 474 24.64 -31.58 -7.48
N ALA A 475 24.06 -30.78 -8.38
CA ALA A 475 23.50 -31.27 -9.63
C ALA A 475 24.56 -31.96 -10.52
N THR A 476 25.77 -31.40 -10.58
CA THR A 476 26.89 -32.00 -11.34
C THR A 476 27.35 -33.33 -10.74
N GLU A 477 27.45 -33.41 -9.41
CA GLU A 477 27.80 -34.65 -8.71
C GLU A 477 26.73 -35.73 -8.92
N VAL A 478 25.45 -35.36 -8.86
CA VAL A 478 24.31 -36.28 -9.08
C VAL A 478 24.25 -36.73 -10.55
N SER A 479 24.63 -35.87 -11.50
CA SER A 479 24.79 -36.27 -12.90
C SER A 479 25.89 -37.33 -13.04
N THR A 480 27.04 -37.10 -12.43
CA THR A 480 28.17 -38.06 -12.43
C THR A 480 27.77 -39.39 -11.78
N LEU A 481 27.00 -39.34 -10.69
CA LEU A 481 26.42 -40.53 -10.07
C LEU A 481 25.49 -41.29 -11.04
N GLY A 482 24.70 -40.57 -11.83
CA GLY A 482 23.88 -41.15 -12.89
C GLY A 482 24.70 -41.94 -13.91
N ASP A 483 25.81 -41.37 -14.39
CA ASP A 483 26.70 -42.05 -15.34
C ASP A 483 27.29 -43.34 -14.76
N ILE A 484 27.63 -43.35 -13.47
CA ILE A 484 28.12 -44.54 -12.75
C ILE A 484 27.03 -45.60 -12.65
N ILE A 485 25.80 -45.21 -12.28
CA ILE A 485 24.68 -46.15 -12.17
C ILE A 485 24.37 -46.79 -13.53
N GLU A 486 24.36 -46.00 -14.61
CA GLU A 486 24.13 -46.51 -15.96
C GLU A 486 25.20 -47.54 -16.37
N LYS A 487 26.47 -47.26 -16.06
CA LYS A 487 27.58 -48.17 -16.31
C LYS A 487 27.49 -49.46 -15.50
N ASP A 488 27.11 -49.38 -14.23
CA ASP A 488 26.88 -50.56 -13.39
C ASP A 488 25.72 -51.42 -13.92
N GLN A 489 24.66 -50.80 -14.45
CA GLN A 489 23.57 -51.51 -15.12
C GLN A 489 24.05 -52.26 -16.38
N GLU A 490 24.96 -51.67 -17.15
CA GLU A 490 25.58 -52.34 -18.30
C GLU A 490 26.45 -53.54 -17.88
N TYR A 491 27.24 -53.39 -16.81
CA TYR A 491 28.00 -54.50 -16.24
C TYR A 491 27.11 -55.62 -15.74
N LEU A 492 25.97 -55.31 -15.09
CA LEU A 492 25.02 -56.33 -14.64
C LEU A 492 24.37 -57.08 -15.81
N LYS A 493 24.05 -56.38 -16.92
CA LYS A 493 23.56 -57.04 -18.14
C LYS A 493 24.59 -58.02 -18.69
N SER A 494 25.85 -57.60 -18.77
CA SER A 494 26.95 -58.44 -19.24
C SER A 494 27.17 -59.65 -18.32
N LEU A 495 27.17 -59.43 -17.01
CA LEU A 495 27.31 -60.48 -16.00
C LEU A 495 26.17 -61.50 -16.06
N ASN A 496 24.93 -61.05 -16.33
CA ASN A 496 23.78 -61.94 -16.53
C ASN A 496 23.94 -62.82 -17.78
N ILE A 497 24.48 -62.27 -18.88
CA ILE A 497 24.77 -63.04 -20.09
C ILE A 497 25.83 -64.10 -19.81
N GLU A 498 26.95 -63.71 -19.18
CA GLU A 498 28.02 -64.66 -18.85
C GLU A 498 27.56 -65.74 -17.86
N SER A 499 26.76 -65.38 -16.86
CA SER A 499 26.17 -66.35 -15.93
C SER A 499 25.33 -67.39 -16.67
N LYS A 500 24.50 -66.98 -17.63
CA LYS A 500 23.72 -67.90 -18.49
C LYS A 500 24.61 -68.78 -19.37
N ASN A 501 25.71 -68.24 -19.89
CA ASN A 501 26.68 -69.03 -20.65
C ASN A 501 27.29 -70.14 -19.79
N VAL A 502 27.69 -69.82 -18.55
CA VAL A 502 28.20 -70.82 -17.60
C VAL A 502 27.16 -71.88 -17.28
N VAL A 503 25.89 -71.51 -17.04
CA VAL A 503 24.80 -72.49 -16.87
C VAL A 503 24.72 -73.45 -18.06
N SER A 504 24.79 -72.93 -19.29
CA SER A 504 24.77 -73.78 -20.49
C SER A 504 25.96 -74.74 -20.58
N VAL A 505 27.16 -74.30 -20.17
CA VAL A 505 28.36 -75.15 -20.15
C VAL A 505 28.24 -76.23 -19.07
N VAL A 506 27.71 -75.90 -17.88
CA VAL A 506 27.48 -76.86 -16.80
C VAL A 506 26.47 -77.93 -17.22
N VAL A 507 25.37 -77.54 -17.89
CA VAL A 507 24.38 -78.50 -18.42
C VAL A 507 25.02 -79.47 -19.40
N LYS A 508 25.77 -78.96 -20.39
CA LYS A 508 26.51 -79.81 -21.34
C LYS A 508 27.56 -80.69 -20.65
N GLY A 509 28.22 -80.17 -19.63
CA GLY A 509 29.17 -80.91 -18.80
C GLY A 509 28.51 -82.10 -18.11
N ASN A 510 27.35 -81.88 -17.49
CA ASN A 510 26.57 -82.94 -16.86
C ASN A 510 26.10 -84.00 -17.85
N GLU A 511 25.62 -83.61 -19.04
CA GLU A 511 25.26 -84.56 -20.12
C GLU A 511 26.44 -85.46 -20.53
N LEU A 512 27.66 -84.90 -20.61
CA LEU A 512 28.87 -85.66 -20.93
C LEU A 512 29.29 -86.59 -19.78
N ILE A 513 29.13 -86.17 -18.52
CA ILE A 513 29.43 -86.99 -17.35
C ILE A 513 28.44 -88.15 -17.24
N GLU A 514 27.15 -87.91 -17.51
CA GLU A 514 26.13 -88.97 -17.55
C GLU A 514 26.46 -90.02 -18.61
N ALA A 515 26.83 -89.58 -19.83
CA ALA A 515 27.28 -90.47 -20.89
C ALA A 515 28.57 -91.23 -20.52
N LEU A 516 29.51 -90.57 -19.83
CA LEU A 516 30.74 -91.22 -19.35
C LEU A 516 30.46 -92.26 -18.28
N ASN A 517 29.52 -91.99 -17.37
CA ASN A 517 29.09 -92.93 -16.34
C ASN A 517 28.42 -94.18 -16.94
N GLU A 518 27.59 -94.01 -17.97
CA GLU A 518 27.02 -95.11 -18.74
C GLU A 518 28.13 -95.95 -19.39
N LYS A 519 29.11 -95.31 -20.05
CA LYS A 519 30.24 -96.01 -20.69
C LYS A 519 31.18 -96.68 -19.70
N ALA A 520 31.40 -96.10 -18.53
CA ALA A 520 32.17 -96.73 -17.45
C ALA A 520 31.48 -98.01 -16.96
N THR A 521 30.16 -97.95 -16.76
CA THR A 521 29.34 -99.12 -16.39
C THR A 521 29.37 -100.22 -17.48
N GLU A 522 29.30 -99.83 -18.75
CA GLU A 522 29.42 -100.77 -19.88
C GLU A 522 30.82 -101.43 -19.93
N THR A 523 31.87 -100.66 -19.66
CA THR A 523 33.26 -101.14 -19.61
C THR A 523 33.46 -102.13 -18.45
N GLU A 524 32.91 -101.82 -17.27
CA GLU A 524 32.93 -102.71 -16.11
C GLU A 524 32.31 -104.08 -16.42
N LYS A 525 31.13 -104.10 -17.06
CA LYS A 525 30.47 -105.34 -17.52
C LYS A 525 31.29 -106.10 -18.56
N ALA A 526 31.97 -105.40 -19.47
CA ALA A 526 32.83 -106.02 -20.47
C ALA A 526 34.05 -106.68 -19.82
N VAL A 527 34.68 -106.02 -18.84
CA VAL A 527 35.80 -106.56 -18.06
C VAL A 527 35.36 -107.79 -17.24
N GLU A 528 34.18 -107.75 -16.61
CA GLU A 528 33.61 -108.91 -15.91
C GLU A 528 33.41 -110.11 -16.85
N THR A 529 32.91 -109.85 -18.06
CA THR A 529 32.72 -110.88 -19.09
C THR A 529 34.07 -111.47 -19.55
N ILE A 530 35.07 -110.63 -19.80
CA ILE A 530 36.44 -111.06 -20.15
C ILE A 530 37.02 -111.92 -19.04
N SER A 531 36.90 -111.51 -17.78
CA SER A 531 37.37 -112.28 -16.61
C SER A 531 36.79 -113.70 -16.61
N LYS A 532 35.47 -113.80 -16.83
CA LYS A 532 34.75 -115.08 -16.90
C LYS A 532 35.19 -115.95 -18.08
N ASP A 533 35.46 -115.36 -19.25
CA ASP A 533 35.90 -116.12 -20.43
C ASP A 533 37.37 -116.56 -20.32
N ILE A 534 38.23 -115.78 -19.66
CA ILE A 534 39.59 -116.20 -19.28
C ILE A 534 39.52 -117.40 -18.34
N GLU A 535 38.65 -117.35 -17.32
CA GLU A 535 38.45 -118.46 -16.38
C GLU A 535 37.99 -119.75 -17.10
N LYS A 536 37.02 -119.64 -18.03
CA LYS A 536 36.58 -120.78 -18.86
C LYS A 536 37.74 -121.32 -19.71
N THR A 537 38.55 -120.44 -20.29
CA THR A 537 39.69 -120.82 -21.13
C THR A 537 40.75 -121.54 -20.30
N PHE A 538 41.10 -121.01 -19.13
CA PHE A 538 42.01 -121.65 -18.18
C PHE A 538 41.54 -123.08 -17.84
N ASN A 539 40.25 -123.23 -17.49
CA ASN A 539 39.65 -124.53 -17.22
C ASN A 539 39.65 -125.46 -18.44
N GLY A 540 39.43 -124.92 -19.65
CA GLY A 540 39.50 -125.67 -20.91
C GLY A 540 40.90 -126.19 -21.22
N VAL A 541 41.92 -125.34 -21.07
CA VAL A 541 43.33 -125.71 -21.24
C VAL A 541 43.72 -126.81 -20.24
N ASN A 542 43.25 -126.73 -18.99
CA ASN A 542 43.51 -127.76 -17.99
C ASN A 542 42.90 -129.12 -18.40
N LYS A 543 41.68 -129.14 -18.97
CA LYS A 543 41.08 -130.37 -19.51
C LYS A 543 41.88 -130.94 -20.69
N ILE A 544 42.41 -130.10 -21.59
CA ILE A 544 43.29 -130.56 -22.67
C ILE A 544 44.56 -131.19 -22.10
N LYS A 545 45.12 -130.64 -21.02
CA LYS A 545 46.26 -131.24 -20.32
C LYS A 545 45.96 -132.65 -19.82
N GLU A 546 44.80 -132.84 -19.19
CA GLU A 546 44.35 -134.15 -18.71
C GLU A 546 44.21 -135.16 -19.86
N VAL A 547 43.60 -134.75 -20.97
CA VAL A 547 43.45 -135.59 -22.17
C VAL A 547 44.80 -135.90 -22.82
N SER A 548 45.70 -134.91 -22.93
CA SER A 548 47.05 -135.09 -23.49
C SER A 548 47.85 -136.12 -22.67
N ASN A 549 47.82 -136.01 -21.35
CA ASN A 549 48.44 -136.98 -20.44
C ASN A 549 47.85 -138.39 -20.61
N PHE A 550 46.53 -138.47 -20.81
CA PHE A 550 45.86 -139.74 -21.07
C PHE A 550 46.32 -140.36 -22.41
N ILE A 551 46.39 -139.58 -23.49
CA ILE A 551 46.90 -140.05 -24.80
C ILE A 551 48.37 -140.47 -24.69
N ALA A 552 49.20 -139.71 -23.98
CA ALA A 552 50.60 -140.05 -23.75
C ALA A 552 50.73 -141.43 -23.07
N SER A 553 49.89 -141.71 -22.07
CA SER A 553 49.84 -143.00 -21.38
C SER A 553 49.41 -144.15 -22.29
N ILE A 554 48.42 -143.94 -23.17
CA ILE A 554 47.99 -144.92 -24.17
C ILE A 554 49.11 -145.17 -25.18
N SER A 555 49.77 -144.11 -25.63
CA SER A 555 50.87 -144.20 -26.60
C SER A 555 52.04 -145.01 -26.05
N GLU A 556 52.37 -144.83 -24.78
CA GLU A 556 53.40 -145.61 -24.09
C GLU A 556 53.02 -147.09 -23.95
N GLN A 557 51.78 -147.39 -23.56
CA GLN A 557 51.28 -148.77 -23.52
C GLN A 557 51.27 -149.41 -24.90
N THR A 558 50.84 -148.68 -25.93
CA THR A 558 50.77 -149.15 -27.32
C THR A 558 52.18 -149.39 -27.87
N ASN A 559 53.15 -148.53 -27.54
CA ASN A 559 54.55 -148.71 -27.87
C ASN A 559 55.12 -150.01 -27.27
N LEU A 560 54.83 -150.28 -25.99
CA LEU A 560 55.26 -151.52 -25.31
C LEU A 560 54.60 -152.78 -25.92
N LEU A 561 53.31 -152.71 -26.23
CA LEU A 561 52.58 -153.79 -26.88
C LEU A 561 53.12 -154.06 -28.29
N ALA A 562 53.38 -153.00 -29.06
CA ALA A 562 53.94 -153.08 -30.40
C ALA A 562 55.39 -153.60 -30.39
N LEU A 563 56.19 -153.22 -29.38
CA LEU A 563 57.53 -153.76 -29.17
C LEU A 563 57.48 -155.26 -28.88
N ASN A 564 56.59 -155.70 -27.98
CA ASN A 564 56.39 -157.12 -27.67
C ASN A 564 55.92 -157.90 -28.90
N ALA A 565 54.98 -157.34 -29.68
CA ALA A 565 54.49 -157.95 -30.92
C ALA A 565 55.59 -158.02 -32.01
N SER A 566 56.45 -157.00 -32.12
CA SER A 566 57.58 -156.98 -33.06
C SER A 566 58.64 -158.02 -32.68
N ILE A 567 58.93 -158.17 -31.38
CA ILE A 567 59.82 -159.22 -30.85
C ILE A 567 59.26 -160.62 -31.16
N GLU A 568 57.98 -160.86 -30.88
CA GLU A 568 57.37 -162.18 -31.09
C GLU A 568 57.22 -162.53 -32.57
N ALA A 569 56.96 -161.52 -33.42
CA ALA A 569 56.94 -161.67 -34.87
C ALA A 569 58.35 -161.95 -35.45
N ALA A 570 59.41 -161.35 -34.90
CA ALA A 570 60.80 -161.69 -35.25
C ALA A 570 61.17 -163.12 -34.84
N ARG A 571 60.56 -163.64 -33.77
CA ARG A 571 60.77 -165.01 -33.25
C ARG A 571 60.15 -166.09 -34.14
N ALA A 572 59.07 -165.77 -34.85
CA ALA A 572 58.34 -166.67 -35.75
C ALA A 572 58.99 -166.86 -37.14
N GLY A 573 60.17 -166.28 -37.40
CA GLY A 573 60.93 -166.48 -38.64
C GLY A 573 60.20 -166.01 -39.89
N GLU A 574 60.32 -166.74 -41.02
CA GLU A 574 59.75 -166.31 -42.31
C GLU A 574 58.21 -166.11 -42.29
N ALA A 575 57.48 -166.83 -41.42
CA ALA A 575 56.02 -166.70 -41.30
C ALA A 575 55.57 -165.42 -40.56
N GLY A 576 56.43 -164.84 -39.71
CA GLY A 576 56.14 -163.64 -38.91
C GLY A 576 56.51 -162.31 -39.57
N ARG A 577 57.17 -162.36 -40.74
CA ARG A 577 57.79 -161.19 -41.38
C ARG A 577 56.80 -160.06 -41.69
N GLY A 578 55.58 -160.39 -42.11
CA GLY A 578 54.51 -159.41 -42.35
C GLY A 578 53.99 -158.75 -41.06
N PHE A 579 53.87 -159.52 -39.97
CA PHE A 579 53.43 -159.01 -38.66
C PHE A 579 54.49 -158.14 -37.99
N ALA A 580 55.78 -158.46 -38.17
CA ALA A 580 56.89 -157.66 -37.64
C ALA A 580 56.92 -156.26 -38.26
N VAL A 581 56.64 -156.15 -39.57
CA VAL A 581 56.54 -154.85 -40.25
C VAL A 581 55.38 -154.02 -39.69
N VAL A 582 54.20 -154.63 -39.51
CA VAL A 582 53.04 -153.91 -38.94
C VAL A 582 53.29 -153.51 -37.48
N ALA A 583 53.89 -154.39 -36.66
CA ALA A 583 54.19 -154.09 -35.27
C ALA A 583 55.27 -152.99 -35.12
N ASP A 584 56.32 -152.99 -35.96
CA ASP A 584 57.29 -151.89 -35.96
C ASP A 584 56.68 -150.57 -36.49
N GLU A 585 55.72 -150.63 -37.41
CA GLU A 585 54.97 -149.46 -37.87
C GLU A 585 54.06 -148.90 -36.76
N ILE A 586 53.35 -149.75 -35.99
CA ILE A 586 52.56 -149.33 -34.82
C ILE A 586 53.47 -148.75 -33.72
N ARG A 587 54.65 -149.34 -33.50
CA ARG A 587 55.66 -148.83 -32.56
C ARG A 587 56.11 -147.43 -32.95
N LYS A 588 56.48 -147.21 -34.22
CA LYS A 588 56.81 -145.88 -34.76
C LYS A 588 55.66 -144.90 -34.65
N LEU A 589 54.41 -145.32 -34.92
CA LEU A 589 53.23 -144.47 -34.76
C LEU A 589 52.99 -144.07 -33.29
N SER A 590 53.27 -144.97 -32.36
CA SER A 590 53.16 -144.73 -30.91
C SER A 590 54.31 -143.87 -30.36
N GLU A 591 55.53 -144.00 -30.91
CA GLU A 591 56.63 -143.06 -30.63
C GLU A 591 56.30 -141.66 -31.18
N ALA A 592 55.79 -141.56 -32.41
CA ALA A 592 55.36 -140.30 -33.01
C ALA A 592 54.18 -139.67 -32.25
N SER A 593 53.24 -140.48 -31.74
CA SER A 593 52.11 -140.03 -30.92
C SER A 593 52.58 -139.53 -29.55
N LYS A 594 53.56 -140.19 -28.93
CA LYS A 594 54.20 -139.74 -27.68
C LYS A 594 54.93 -138.40 -27.87
N GLN A 595 55.70 -138.28 -28.95
CA GLN A 595 56.34 -137.02 -29.31
C GLN A 595 55.32 -135.90 -29.54
N SER A 596 54.22 -136.20 -30.23
CA SER A 596 53.13 -135.24 -30.47
C SER A 596 52.45 -134.81 -29.16
N THR A 597 52.24 -135.73 -28.20
CA THR A 597 51.70 -135.38 -26.88
C THR A 597 52.67 -134.56 -26.02
N ASP A 598 53.98 -134.77 -26.15
CA ASP A 598 54.99 -133.94 -25.49
C ASP A 598 55.01 -132.50 -26.03
N GLU A 599 54.82 -132.34 -27.35
CA GLU A 599 54.64 -131.02 -27.99
C GLU A 599 53.34 -130.35 -27.53
N ILE A 600 52.24 -131.11 -27.42
CA ILE A 600 50.97 -130.61 -26.86
C ILE A 600 51.15 -130.19 -25.41
N ASP A 601 51.83 -130.97 -24.55
CA ASP A 601 52.03 -130.60 -23.15
C ASP A 601 52.84 -129.31 -23.01
N LYS A 602 53.89 -129.12 -23.81
CA LYS A 602 54.63 -127.84 -23.87
C LYS A 602 53.72 -126.68 -24.27
N ALA A 603 52.90 -126.84 -25.30
CA ALA A 603 51.97 -125.81 -25.75
C ALA A 603 50.89 -125.50 -24.69
N VAL A 604 50.35 -126.53 -24.04
CA VAL A 604 49.35 -126.41 -22.96
C VAL A 604 49.95 -125.71 -21.74
N ASN A 605 51.17 -126.05 -21.33
CA ASN A 605 51.85 -125.38 -20.22
C ASN A 605 52.09 -123.89 -20.51
N GLN A 606 52.45 -123.54 -21.74
CA GLN A 606 52.57 -122.15 -22.15
C GLN A 606 51.20 -121.43 -22.11
N LEU A 607 50.14 -122.06 -22.63
CA LEU A 607 48.78 -121.50 -22.59
C LEU A 607 48.25 -121.33 -21.16
N MET A 608 48.58 -122.24 -20.23
CA MET A 608 48.23 -122.10 -18.81
C MET A 608 48.90 -120.87 -18.20
N LYS A 609 50.19 -120.66 -18.49
CA LYS A 609 50.94 -119.49 -18.01
C LYS A 609 50.40 -118.19 -18.60
N ASP A 610 50.05 -118.19 -19.88
CA ASP A 610 49.45 -117.02 -20.55
C ASP A 610 48.05 -116.71 -19.99
N ALA A 611 47.25 -117.74 -19.68
CA ALA A 611 45.95 -117.58 -19.05
C ALA A 611 46.05 -117.06 -17.60
N GLU A 612 46.99 -117.57 -16.79
CA GLU A 612 47.26 -117.07 -15.44
C GLU A 612 47.69 -115.60 -15.46
N SER A 613 48.56 -115.22 -16.40
CA SER A 613 48.93 -113.82 -16.62
C SER A 613 47.71 -112.97 -17.02
N SER A 614 46.80 -113.51 -17.83
CA SER A 614 45.58 -112.81 -18.26
C SER A 614 44.59 -112.61 -17.11
N VAL A 615 44.46 -113.57 -16.19
CA VAL A 615 43.67 -113.42 -14.96
C VAL A 615 44.18 -112.25 -14.13
N LYS A 616 45.51 -112.17 -13.90
CA LYS A 616 46.11 -111.07 -13.14
C LYS A 616 45.83 -109.70 -13.79
N VAL A 617 45.97 -109.59 -15.11
CA VAL A 617 45.63 -108.36 -15.84
C VAL A 617 44.15 -108.00 -15.68
N SER A 618 43.26 -109.00 -15.71
CA SER A 618 41.83 -108.79 -15.49
C SER A 618 41.51 -108.28 -14.08
N GLU A 619 42.16 -108.80 -13.05
CA GLU A 619 41.99 -108.33 -11.66
C GLU A 619 42.46 -106.88 -11.49
N ASP A 620 43.58 -106.52 -12.11
CA ASP A 620 44.08 -105.15 -12.07
C ASP A 620 43.16 -104.19 -12.86
N LEU A 621 42.54 -104.64 -13.96
CA LEU A 621 41.53 -103.85 -14.67
C LEU A 621 40.30 -103.56 -13.82
N VAL A 622 39.80 -104.52 -13.04
CA VAL A 622 38.66 -104.29 -12.11
C VAL A 622 38.99 -103.18 -11.12
N LYS A 623 40.18 -103.21 -10.50
CA LYS A 623 40.62 -102.14 -9.57
C LYS A 623 40.71 -100.77 -10.26
N ILE A 624 41.15 -100.73 -11.52
CA ILE A 624 41.20 -99.49 -12.30
C ILE A 624 39.79 -98.96 -12.57
N MET A 625 38.82 -99.84 -12.86
CA MET A 625 37.42 -99.46 -13.07
C MET A 625 36.79 -98.90 -11.79
N ASP A 626 37.05 -99.48 -10.62
CA ASP A 626 36.56 -98.95 -9.34
C ASP A 626 37.04 -97.51 -9.10
N VAL A 627 38.34 -97.26 -9.32
CA VAL A 627 38.91 -95.92 -9.18
C VAL A 627 38.31 -94.95 -10.21
N GLN A 628 38.13 -95.39 -11.47
CA GLN A 628 37.50 -94.59 -12.51
C GLN A 628 36.07 -94.19 -12.16
N ASN A 629 35.24 -95.12 -11.68
CA ASN A 629 33.86 -94.87 -11.28
C ASN A 629 33.77 -93.84 -10.15
N ILE A 630 34.66 -93.93 -9.15
CA ILE A 630 34.77 -92.93 -8.08
C ILE A 630 35.10 -91.55 -8.67
N SER A 631 36.12 -91.46 -9.55
CA SER A 631 36.52 -90.19 -10.17
C SER A 631 35.41 -89.56 -11.03
N VAL A 632 34.63 -90.37 -11.75
CA VAL A 632 33.47 -89.89 -12.52
C VAL A 632 32.39 -89.34 -11.59
N SER A 633 32.08 -90.06 -10.50
CA SER A 633 31.12 -89.60 -9.49
C SER A 633 31.56 -88.31 -8.78
N GLU A 634 32.84 -88.19 -8.43
CA GLU A 634 33.41 -86.98 -7.84
C GLU A 634 33.30 -85.80 -8.81
N THR A 635 33.59 -86.03 -10.10
CA THR A 635 33.45 -85.00 -11.14
C THR A 635 31.99 -84.54 -11.29
N SER A 636 31.03 -85.47 -11.26
CA SER A 636 29.60 -85.15 -11.26
C SER A 636 29.20 -84.23 -10.11
N SER A 637 29.65 -84.56 -8.89
CA SER A 637 29.41 -83.76 -7.68
C SER A 637 29.98 -82.34 -7.79
N GLN A 638 31.19 -82.19 -8.37
CA GLN A 638 31.79 -80.87 -8.61
C GLN A 638 30.95 -80.01 -9.57
N PHE A 639 30.39 -80.59 -10.63
CA PHE A 639 29.50 -79.85 -11.53
C PHE A 639 28.17 -79.44 -10.88
N GLU A 640 27.62 -80.26 -9.98
CA GLU A 640 26.44 -79.87 -9.17
C GLU A 640 26.74 -78.68 -8.26
N GLU A 641 27.92 -78.66 -7.62
CA GLU A 641 28.35 -77.53 -6.76
C GLU A 641 28.54 -76.24 -7.57
N ILE A 642 29.11 -76.33 -8.79
CA ILE A 642 29.22 -75.18 -9.71
C ILE A 642 27.82 -74.69 -10.11
N SER A 643 26.90 -75.61 -10.45
CA SER A 643 25.50 -75.26 -10.79
C SER A 643 24.82 -74.48 -9.67
N LYS A 644 24.97 -74.95 -8.42
CA LYS A 644 24.43 -74.26 -7.24
C LYS A 644 25.02 -72.86 -7.08
N SER A 645 26.34 -72.73 -7.19
CA SER A 645 27.05 -71.44 -7.06
C SER A 645 26.60 -70.43 -8.12
N ILE A 646 26.37 -70.88 -9.35
CA ILE A 646 25.91 -70.02 -10.45
C ILE A 646 24.45 -69.58 -10.27
N ASN A 647 23.60 -70.43 -9.71
CA ASN A 647 22.24 -70.04 -9.34
C ASN A 647 22.22 -68.98 -8.24
N GLU A 648 23.09 -69.09 -7.24
CA GLU A 648 23.28 -68.06 -6.22
C GLU A 648 23.74 -66.73 -6.83
N ILE A 649 24.72 -66.76 -7.75
CA ILE A 649 25.16 -65.58 -8.52
C ILE A 649 24.01 -64.96 -9.31
N SER A 650 23.20 -65.77 -10.00
CA SER A 650 22.03 -65.28 -10.74
C SER A 650 21.02 -64.56 -9.85
N SER A 651 20.80 -65.06 -8.63
CA SER A 651 19.95 -64.40 -7.64
C SER A 651 20.53 -63.05 -7.20
N ILE A 652 21.84 -62.97 -6.95
CA ILE A 652 22.52 -61.71 -6.58
C ILE A 652 22.42 -60.69 -7.70
N ILE A 653 22.63 -61.09 -8.96
CA ILE A 653 22.49 -60.21 -10.12
C ILE A 653 21.09 -59.60 -10.18
N ASN A 654 20.05 -60.39 -9.92
CA ASN A 654 18.67 -59.90 -9.92
C ASN A 654 18.41 -58.86 -8.81
N GLU A 655 18.94 -59.09 -7.60
CA GLU A 655 18.84 -58.12 -6.51
C GLU A 655 19.65 -56.84 -6.80
N MET A 656 20.85 -56.96 -7.38
CA MET A 656 21.63 -55.79 -7.81
C MET A 656 20.91 -54.99 -8.89
N ASN A 657 20.24 -55.65 -9.84
CA ASN A 657 19.45 -54.99 -10.87
C ASN A 657 18.28 -54.19 -10.25
N LYS A 658 17.54 -54.79 -9.31
CA LYS A 658 16.49 -54.08 -8.54
C LYS A 658 17.06 -52.88 -7.79
N SER A 659 18.21 -53.04 -7.13
CA SER A 659 18.89 -51.96 -6.40
C SER A 659 19.26 -50.80 -7.34
N GLY A 660 19.82 -51.09 -8.51
CA GLY A 660 20.14 -50.06 -9.51
C GLY A 660 18.92 -49.29 -10.01
N GLN A 661 17.77 -49.94 -10.22
CA GLN A 661 16.52 -49.24 -10.54
C GLN A 661 16.00 -48.34 -9.41
N VAL A 662 16.29 -48.69 -8.15
CA VAL A 662 15.98 -47.82 -7.00
C VAL A 662 16.93 -46.63 -6.98
N MET A 663 18.23 -46.84 -7.25
CA MET A 663 19.22 -45.76 -7.34
C MET A 663 18.89 -44.77 -8.45
N GLU A 664 18.47 -45.23 -9.64
CA GLU A 664 18.01 -44.34 -10.72
C GLU A 664 16.83 -43.46 -10.30
N ARG A 665 15.84 -44.04 -9.64
CA ARG A 665 14.69 -43.28 -9.11
C ARG A 665 15.11 -42.29 -8.03
N ALA A 666 16.04 -42.65 -7.17
CA ALA A 666 16.58 -41.75 -6.14
C ALA A 666 17.35 -40.59 -6.79
N LYS A 667 18.21 -40.86 -7.77
CA LYS A 667 18.95 -39.88 -8.56
C LYS A 667 18.00 -38.87 -9.23
N SER A 668 16.94 -39.35 -9.90
CA SER A 668 15.94 -38.46 -10.51
C SER A 668 15.28 -37.53 -9.49
N ARG A 669 14.89 -38.04 -8.32
CA ARG A 669 14.30 -37.20 -7.26
C ARG A 669 15.28 -36.15 -6.72
N ILE A 670 16.56 -36.51 -6.57
CA ILE A 670 17.57 -35.55 -6.13
C ILE A 670 17.75 -34.45 -7.17
N MET A 671 17.73 -34.77 -8.46
CA MET A 671 17.77 -33.77 -9.53
C MET A 671 16.57 -32.80 -9.45
N ASP A 672 15.35 -33.31 -9.20
CA ASP A 672 14.17 -32.47 -9.01
C ASP A 672 14.32 -31.53 -7.80
N VAL A 673 14.89 -32.04 -6.69
CA VAL A 673 15.19 -31.23 -5.50
C VAL A 673 16.22 -30.14 -5.81
N MET A 674 17.27 -30.44 -6.58
CA MET A 674 18.26 -29.45 -7.00
C MET A 674 17.62 -28.36 -7.87
N SER A 675 16.73 -28.74 -8.80
CA SER A 675 15.99 -27.75 -9.60
C SER A 675 15.14 -26.82 -8.73
N ASN A 676 14.47 -27.36 -7.71
CA ASN A 676 13.67 -26.56 -6.78
C ASN A 676 14.55 -25.65 -5.90
N LEU A 677 15.70 -26.13 -5.44
CA LEU A 677 16.65 -25.32 -4.67
C LEU A 677 17.22 -24.17 -5.48
N SER A 678 17.44 -24.37 -6.78
CA SER A 678 17.86 -23.29 -7.69
C SER A 678 16.78 -22.23 -7.83
N ALA A 679 15.51 -22.63 -7.99
CA ALA A 679 14.39 -21.70 -8.05
C ALA A 679 14.23 -20.89 -6.75
N ILE A 680 14.41 -21.53 -5.59
CA ILE A 680 14.40 -20.84 -4.28
C ILE A 680 15.55 -19.84 -4.17
N ALA A 681 16.74 -20.17 -4.68
CA ALA A 681 17.86 -19.24 -4.67
C ALA A 681 17.60 -17.99 -5.53
N GLU A 682 16.99 -18.16 -6.71
CA GLU A 682 16.56 -17.03 -7.56
C GLU A 682 15.47 -16.18 -6.89
N GLU A 683 14.46 -16.81 -6.27
CA GLU A 683 13.40 -16.11 -5.55
C GLU A 683 13.95 -15.31 -4.36
N ASN A 684 14.90 -15.89 -3.60
CA ASN A 684 15.57 -15.21 -2.50
C ASN A 684 16.36 -14.00 -3.00
N ALA A 685 17.07 -14.12 -4.14
CA ALA A 685 17.81 -13.01 -4.74
C ALA A 685 16.87 -11.87 -5.17
N ALA A 686 15.77 -12.18 -5.85
CA ALA A 686 14.76 -11.19 -6.24
C ALA A 686 14.13 -10.49 -5.02
N SER A 687 13.76 -11.27 -4.00
CA SER A 687 13.17 -10.74 -2.76
C SER A 687 14.14 -9.84 -1.99
N THR A 688 15.44 -10.16 -2.01
CA THR A 688 16.45 -9.30 -1.38
C THR A 688 16.68 -8.01 -2.17
N GLU A 689 16.61 -8.01 -3.50
CA GLU A 689 16.64 -6.77 -4.29
C GLU A 689 15.47 -5.84 -3.96
N GLU A 690 14.24 -6.38 -3.90
CA GLU A 690 13.04 -5.60 -3.54
C GLU A 690 13.12 -5.04 -2.10
N THR A 691 13.58 -5.87 -1.16
CA THR A 691 13.77 -5.43 0.23
C THR A 691 14.84 -4.34 0.32
N ARG A 692 15.93 -4.44 -0.46
CA ARG A 692 16.98 -3.43 -0.49
C ARG A 692 16.46 -2.08 -1.00
N ALA A 693 15.65 -2.09 -2.05
CA ALA A 693 15.00 -0.88 -2.56
C ALA A 693 14.09 -0.24 -1.49
N SER A 694 13.33 -1.06 -0.74
CA SER A 694 12.48 -0.58 0.35
C SER A 694 13.29 0.06 1.48
N VAL A 695 14.44 -0.53 1.86
CA VAL A 695 15.35 0.04 2.87
C VAL A 695 15.98 1.36 2.39
N GLU A 696 16.30 1.48 1.10
CA GLU A 696 16.79 2.73 0.51
C GLU A 696 15.72 3.85 0.57
N GLU A 697 14.45 3.54 0.26
CA GLU A 697 13.34 4.48 0.40
C GLU A 697 13.09 4.87 1.87
N GLU A 698 13.12 3.89 2.78
CA GLU A 698 12.94 4.14 4.22
C GLU A 698 14.05 5.06 4.77
N THR A 699 15.29 4.86 4.33
CA THR A 699 16.42 5.73 4.69
C THR A 699 16.21 7.16 4.22
N GLN A 700 15.64 7.38 3.03
CA GLN A 700 15.28 8.73 2.56
C GLN A 700 14.19 9.36 3.43
N ALA A 701 13.15 8.60 3.79
CA ALA A 701 12.08 9.06 4.66
C ALA A 701 12.60 9.44 6.07
N ILE A 702 13.52 8.66 6.63
CA ILE A 702 14.16 8.95 7.93
C ILE A 702 14.89 10.30 7.89
N ASN A 703 15.64 10.58 6.82
CA ASN A 703 16.34 11.85 6.66
C ASN A 703 15.37 13.04 6.56
N GLU A 704 14.24 12.86 5.87
CA GLU A 704 13.17 13.87 5.79
C GLU A 704 12.56 14.15 7.18
N VAL A 705 12.24 13.11 7.95
CA VAL A 705 11.67 13.23 9.30
C VAL A 705 12.67 13.85 10.27
N SER A 706 13.94 13.49 10.19
CA SER A 706 15.01 14.09 10.99
C SER A 706 15.09 15.61 10.74
N ARG A 707 15.08 16.03 9.46
CA ARG A 707 15.05 17.45 9.10
C ARG A 707 13.80 18.16 9.62
N MET A 708 12.63 17.53 9.58
CA MET A 708 11.40 18.08 10.14
C MET A 708 11.47 18.22 11.67
N SER A 709 12.13 17.29 12.35
CA SER A 709 12.35 17.36 13.79
C SER A 709 13.23 18.57 14.15
N ASP A 710 14.32 18.80 13.41
CA ASP A 710 15.17 19.98 13.59
C ASP A 710 14.39 21.28 13.40
N GLN A 711 13.51 21.33 12.39
CA GLN A 711 12.64 22.48 12.15
C GLN A 711 11.65 22.71 13.30
N LEU A 712 11.10 21.66 13.90
CA LEU A 712 10.22 21.75 15.07
C LEU A 712 10.97 22.28 16.29
N SER A 713 12.20 21.81 16.52
CA SER A 713 13.07 22.30 17.59
C SER A 713 13.37 23.80 17.43
N ASP A 714 13.72 24.23 16.21
CA ASP A 714 13.95 25.65 15.90
C ASP A 714 12.67 26.49 16.09
N LEU A 715 11.51 25.96 15.72
CA LEU A 715 10.22 26.62 15.94
C LEU A 715 9.89 26.77 17.42
N ALA A 716 10.14 25.72 18.23
CA ALA A 716 9.98 25.78 19.68
C ALA A 716 10.91 26.83 20.28
N SER A 717 12.18 26.87 19.87
CA SER A 717 13.14 27.90 20.31
C SER A 717 12.65 29.32 20.01
N LYS A 718 12.10 29.56 18.80
CA LYS A 718 11.50 30.85 18.43
C LYS A 718 10.28 31.21 19.30
N ILE A 719 9.40 30.25 19.60
CA ILE A 719 8.26 30.48 20.50
C ILE A 719 8.74 30.82 21.91
N LYS A 720 9.78 30.13 22.40
CA LYS A 720 10.43 30.41 23.67
C LYS A 720 10.99 31.83 23.72
N GLU A 721 11.72 32.26 22.69
CA GLU A 721 12.24 33.63 22.58
C GLU A 721 11.12 34.69 22.58
N ILE A 722 10.02 34.43 21.88
CA ILE A 722 8.81 35.30 21.92
C ILE A 722 8.20 35.30 23.33
N SER A 723 8.19 34.17 24.04
CA SER A 723 7.68 34.10 25.40
C SER A 723 8.52 34.90 26.39
N GLU A 724 9.85 34.99 26.17
CA GLU A 724 10.78 35.75 27.01
C GLU A 724 10.61 37.27 26.89
N PHE A 725 9.99 37.75 25.81
CA PHE A 725 9.55 39.15 25.70
C PHE A 725 8.60 39.52 26.85
N PHE A 726 7.77 38.57 27.30
CA PHE A 726 6.86 38.77 28.43
C PHE A 726 7.58 38.50 29.75
N LYS A 727 7.69 39.52 30.61
CA LYS A 727 8.14 39.37 31.99
C LYS A 727 6.98 38.87 32.84
N VAL A 728 7.04 37.60 33.16
CA VAL A 728 6.06 36.84 33.96
C VAL A 728 6.63 36.70 35.38
N LYS A 729 5.79 36.68 36.42
CA LYS A 729 6.26 36.59 37.81
C LYS A 729 6.88 35.24 38.15
#